data_AF-A0A7W0XV53-F1
#
_entry.id   AF-A0A7W0XV53-F1
#
_cell.length_a   1.000
_cell.length_b   1.000
_cell.length_c   1.000
_cell.angle_alpha   90.00
_cell.angle_beta   90.00
_cell.angle_gamma   90.00
#
_symmetry.space_group_name_H-M   'P 1'
#
loop_
_entity.id
_entity.type
_entity.pdbx_description
1 polymer ?
#
loop_
_entity_poly.entity_id
_entity_poly.type
_entity_poly.pdbx_seq_one_letter_code
_entity_poly.pdbx_strand_id
1 'polypeptide(L)'
;MTMRSLQRRTLSLLAIAGLTLGVASVAQPAVAAPAAARSNYIVTLTSPGVGTYTGGVPGLVATAPAAQGEKIARGSEAVEAYRAHLQRIRDAVLSAAPSAELLYNYDYTIAGFAATLTAAEAAVVARSSAVASVVPDELRQLDTSRTPTFLGLTGAGGGWSKLGGPNRAGDTVIVGIVDSGFVPENASFGPMVTTAASDAAVAAKFSGICDPGDEAPLVTCNKKVIGARDFRAGFGSVNAADFLSARDYNGHGSHTASTSAGNDGVNAVVDGQSLATISGMAPQARISVYKVCWEGQSALLAGCSSSDSVAAIDTAVADGVDVINYSISGSLTSFTDPVETAFYRAAAAGVFVAASAGNSGPGASTVAHNSPWLTTVAASTHDRVYDATATLGNGTSYDGAGLGTAVASSPLVYAGDVKLASASLTNAQLCYADTLDPAKVVGKIVLCDRGTIARVEKSQSVQDAGGVGMILANTAPSSLNADLHFVPTVHVDEVDRTAIMNYIDTAPNPTAALTAGVETIGARAPLMAAFSSRGPAKAGGGDLIKPDITAPGVDVLAAYAPTSGGFGHNFDYLSGTSMSSPHIAGLAALLIQARPTWTPMMVKSALMTTASVLDNTGAPITNDDGTAANPFNYGSGHVALTSALTPNLVFNSVAADWQKFVCGTGTKIPGAPACSVTGSIDPSNLNLASIGIGQLRGSQAVTRTFTNVSGKTARFTVQVAAPAGTTVTVNPAVVQIANNASATVTITISRTTAPNNVYTIGSLTWTTTTAGGIVSLIVTRIPIAVKPAA
;
A
#
# COMPACT_ATOMS: atom_id res chain seq x y z
N MET A 1 33.29 -38.74 -51.22
CA MET A 1 34.13 -38.99 -52.42
C MET A 1 33.42 -38.34 -53.61
N THR A 2 34.14 -37.68 -54.53
CA THR A 2 33.71 -37.24 -55.90
C THR A 2 32.26 -36.77 -56.12
N MET A 3 31.94 -35.47 -56.27
CA MET A 3 32.16 -34.56 -57.43
C MET A 3 31.21 -34.72 -58.64
N ARG A 4 30.51 -33.61 -58.99
CA ARG A 4 30.26 -33.00 -60.34
C ARG A 4 29.54 -33.83 -61.45
N SER A 5 28.87 -33.28 -62.48
CA SER A 5 28.13 -32.01 -62.77
C SER A 5 27.71 -31.96 -64.28
N LEU A 6 26.71 -31.13 -64.68
CA LEU A 6 26.34 -30.75 -66.09
C LEU A 6 25.65 -31.88 -66.92
N GLN A 7 24.85 -31.73 -68.00
CA GLN A 7 24.04 -30.67 -68.69
C GLN A 7 23.01 -31.43 -69.64
N ARG A 8 22.20 -30.96 -70.62
CA ARG A 8 21.97 -29.72 -71.43
C ARG A 8 20.62 -29.85 -72.24
N ARG A 9 19.80 -28.78 -72.38
CA ARG A 9 19.02 -28.27 -73.59
C ARG A 9 18.17 -29.22 -74.51
N THR A 10 17.21 -28.88 -75.41
CA THR A 10 16.25 -27.79 -75.84
C THR A 10 15.27 -28.46 -76.89
N LEU A 11 14.35 -27.91 -77.72
CA LEU A 11 13.85 -26.58 -78.21
C LEU A 11 12.41 -26.82 -78.80
N SER A 12 11.30 -26.14 -78.45
CA SER A 12 10.68 -24.86 -78.92
C SER A 12 10.35 -24.69 -80.43
N LEU A 13 9.08 -24.35 -80.75
CA LEU A 13 8.53 -23.64 -81.96
C LEU A 13 7.08 -23.15 -81.63
N LEU A 14 6.69 -21.86 -81.68
CA LEU A 14 6.33 -20.93 -82.81
C LEU A 14 4.82 -20.98 -83.23
N ALA A 15 4.11 -19.90 -83.64
CA ALA A 15 4.43 -18.46 -83.77
C ALA A 15 3.19 -17.51 -83.92
N ILE A 16 3.32 -16.24 -83.51
CA ILE A 16 2.82 -14.95 -84.13
C ILE A 16 1.28 -14.75 -84.29
N ALA A 17 0.64 -13.56 -84.27
CA ALA A 17 1.07 -12.13 -84.28
C ALA A 17 0.57 -11.36 -83.00
N GLY A 18 0.25 -10.05 -82.92
CA GLY A 18 0.10 -8.93 -83.89
C GLY A 18 0.01 -7.54 -83.19
N LEU A 19 -0.54 -6.50 -83.84
CA LEU A 19 -0.45 -5.08 -83.39
C LEU A 19 -1.77 -4.28 -83.35
N THR A 20 -1.90 -3.34 -82.39
CA THR A 20 -2.16 -1.89 -82.58
C THR A 20 -2.02 -1.13 -81.25
N LEU A 21 -1.93 0.21 -81.26
CA LEU A 21 -1.76 1.07 -80.07
C LEU A 21 -3.02 1.89 -79.75
N GLY A 22 -3.25 2.26 -78.48
CA GLY A 22 -4.00 3.50 -78.17
C GLY A 22 -4.65 3.62 -76.78
N VAL A 23 -4.19 4.61 -76.00
CA VAL A 23 -4.89 5.29 -74.88
C VAL A 23 -5.15 4.44 -73.60
N ALA A 24 -5.13 5.10 -72.44
CA ALA A 24 -5.21 4.46 -71.12
C ALA A 24 -6.60 4.59 -70.46
N SER A 25 -6.97 3.57 -69.69
CA SER A 25 -8.05 3.60 -68.70
C SER A 25 -7.54 3.04 -67.37
N VAL A 26 -7.73 3.78 -66.28
CA VAL A 26 -7.33 3.31 -64.93
C VAL A 26 -8.44 2.41 -64.38
N ALA A 27 -8.10 1.15 -64.11
CA ALA A 27 -8.93 0.21 -63.37
C ALA A 27 -8.16 -0.31 -62.14
N GLN A 28 -8.89 -0.58 -61.05
CA GLN A 28 -8.29 -0.83 -59.74
C GLN A 28 -7.58 -2.20 -59.66
N PRO A 29 -6.51 -2.33 -58.84
CA PRO A 29 -5.94 -3.64 -58.52
C PRO A 29 -6.95 -4.45 -57.71
N ALA A 30 -7.14 -5.73 -58.09
CA ALA A 30 -7.99 -6.64 -57.34
C ALA A 30 -7.39 -6.91 -55.95
N VAL A 31 -8.14 -6.60 -54.90
CA VAL A 31 -7.72 -6.82 -53.51
C VAL A 31 -7.68 -8.33 -53.22
N ALA A 32 -6.54 -8.83 -52.75
CA ALA A 32 -6.40 -10.21 -52.33
C ALA A 32 -7.31 -10.49 -51.11
N ALA A 33 -7.97 -11.65 -51.09
CA ALA A 33 -8.80 -12.04 -49.95
C ALA A 33 -7.96 -12.08 -48.66
N PRO A 34 -8.47 -11.58 -47.52
CA PRO A 34 -7.72 -11.55 -46.27
C PRO A 34 -7.39 -12.98 -45.82
N ALA A 35 -6.14 -13.19 -45.37
CA ALA A 35 -5.73 -14.46 -44.81
C ALA A 35 -6.61 -14.78 -43.58
N ALA A 36 -7.05 -16.04 -43.49
CA ALA A 36 -7.91 -16.48 -42.39
C ALA A 36 -7.22 -16.23 -41.03
N ALA A 37 -7.93 -15.57 -40.12
CA ALA A 37 -7.42 -15.24 -38.81
C ALA A 37 -6.95 -16.50 -38.08
N ARG A 38 -5.71 -16.45 -37.57
CA ARG A 38 -5.14 -17.47 -36.70
C ARG A 38 -5.15 -17.01 -35.25
N SER A 39 -5.15 -17.98 -34.34
CA SER A 39 -4.99 -17.78 -32.91
C SER A 39 -4.17 -18.94 -32.35
N ASN A 40 -3.58 -18.74 -31.17
CA ASN A 40 -2.97 -19.83 -30.44
C ASN A 40 -4.06 -20.76 -29.89
N TYR A 41 -3.86 -22.07 -29.96
CA TYR A 41 -4.71 -23.08 -29.34
C TYR A 41 -3.87 -24.09 -28.59
N ILE A 42 -4.36 -24.52 -27.42
CA ILE A 42 -3.81 -25.63 -26.64
C ILE A 42 -4.61 -26.90 -27.01
N VAL A 43 -3.90 -27.92 -27.47
CA VAL A 43 -4.44 -29.21 -27.89
C VAL A 43 -4.00 -30.28 -26.89
N THR A 44 -4.96 -30.84 -26.16
CA THR A 44 -4.71 -31.91 -25.18
C THR A 44 -5.06 -33.26 -25.80
N LEU A 45 -4.20 -34.27 -25.64
CA LEU A 45 -4.45 -35.63 -26.13
C LEU A 45 -5.32 -36.44 -25.15
N THR A 46 -5.90 -37.54 -25.63
CA THR A 46 -6.58 -38.55 -24.79
C THR A 46 -5.60 -39.45 -24.03
N SER A 47 -4.32 -39.47 -24.42
CA SER A 47 -3.24 -40.12 -23.67
C SER A 47 -2.87 -39.33 -22.40
N PRO A 48 -2.56 -39.98 -21.26
CA PRO A 48 -2.02 -39.28 -20.10
C PRO A 48 -0.59 -38.77 -20.37
N GLY A 49 -0.19 -37.71 -19.67
CA GLY A 49 1.20 -37.24 -19.63
C GLY A 49 2.10 -38.24 -18.90
N VAL A 50 3.43 -38.12 -19.08
CA VAL A 50 4.43 -39.01 -18.45
C VAL A 50 4.22 -39.14 -16.93
N GLY A 51 3.88 -38.05 -16.24
CA GLY A 51 3.67 -38.06 -14.78
C GLY A 51 2.42 -38.81 -14.32
N THR A 52 1.51 -39.17 -15.22
CA THR A 52 0.23 -39.84 -14.92
C THR A 52 0.00 -41.11 -15.73
N TYR A 53 0.94 -41.50 -16.61
CA TYR A 53 0.88 -42.76 -17.34
C TYR A 53 1.25 -43.96 -16.45
N THR A 54 0.23 -44.69 -16.01
CA THR A 54 0.33 -45.89 -15.16
C THR A 54 0.51 -47.20 -15.94
N GLY A 55 0.81 -47.13 -17.25
CA GLY A 55 0.91 -48.29 -18.13
C GLY A 55 -0.33 -48.48 -19.03
N GLY A 56 -0.32 -49.52 -19.86
CA GLY A 56 -1.48 -49.93 -20.68
C GLY A 56 -1.27 -49.87 -22.20
N VAL A 57 -0.26 -49.14 -22.70
CA VAL A 57 0.14 -49.20 -24.11
C VAL A 57 1.10 -50.39 -24.31
N PRO A 58 0.83 -51.32 -25.26
CA PRO A 58 1.71 -52.46 -25.51
C PRO A 58 3.16 -52.05 -25.79
N GLY A 59 4.10 -52.64 -25.03
CA GLY A 59 5.52 -52.36 -25.14
C GLY A 59 6.03 -51.11 -24.39
N LEU A 60 5.17 -50.37 -23.66
CA LEU A 60 5.58 -49.18 -22.90
C LEU A 60 5.27 -49.32 -21.41
N VAL A 61 6.32 -49.35 -20.58
CA VAL A 61 6.24 -49.44 -19.12
C VAL A 61 5.69 -48.14 -18.53
N ALA A 62 4.98 -48.22 -17.40
CA ALA A 62 4.48 -47.07 -16.65
C ALA A 62 5.60 -46.05 -16.32
N THR A 63 5.24 -44.76 -16.33
CA THR A 63 6.17 -43.65 -16.09
C THR A 63 5.71 -42.68 -15.00
N ALA A 64 4.47 -42.82 -14.53
CA ALA A 64 4.01 -42.18 -13.30
C ALA A 64 4.84 -42.67 -12.09
N PRO A 65 5.23 -41.77 -11.16
CA PRO A 65 5.94 -42.19 -9.94
C PRO A 65 5.10 -43.16 -9.10
N ALA A 66 5.74 -44.19 -8.54
CA ALA A 66 5.04 -45.30 -7.90
C ALA A 66 4.68 -45.02 -6.43
N ALA A 67 5.47 -44.18 -5.75
CA ALA A 67 5.23 -43.76 -4.37
C ALA A 67 5.00 -42.24 -4.24
N GLN A 68 4.20 -41.86 -3.24
CA GLN A 68 3.85 -40.48 -2.97
C GLN A 68 5.09 -39.67 -2.51
N GLY A 69 5.50 -38.69 -3.32
CA GLY A 69 6.70 -37.86 -3.09
C GLY A 69 7.86 -38.15 -4.04
N GLU A 70 7.82 -39.25 -4.79
CA GLU A 70 8.77 -39.50 -5.88
C GLU A 70 8.58 -38.52 -7.04
N LYS A 71 9.67 -38.27 -7.80
CA LYS A 71 9.66 -37.41 -8.99
C LYS A 71 9.94 -38.24 -10.24
N ILE A 72 9.36 -37.83 -11.37
CA ILE A 72 9.55 -38.49 -12.67
C ILE A 72 11.04 -38.56 -13.02
N ALA A 73 11.55 -39.76 -13.25
CA ALA A 73 12.93 -39.99 -13.69
C ALA A 73 13.11 -39.55 -15.16
N ARG A 74 13.28 -38.24 -15.37
CA ARG A 74 13.11 -37.56 -16.67
C ARG A 74 13.83 -38.22 -17.85
N GLY A 75 15.07 -38.67 -17.65
CA GLY A 75 15.90 -39.31 -18.69
C GLY A 75 15.94 -40.84 -18.64
N SER A 76 14.97 -41.49 -17.99
CA SER A 76 14.88 -42.96 -17.98
C SER A 76 14.33 -43.50 -19.30
N GLU A 77 14.73 -44.71 -19.66
CA GLU A 77 14.32 -45.36 -20.92
C GLU A 77 12.80 -45.46 -21.08
N ALA A 78 12.08 -45.78 -20.00
CA ALA A 78 10.61 -45.82 -20.00
C ALA A 78 10.00 -44.43 -20.30
N VAL A 79 10.55 -43.37 -19.72
CA VAL A 79 10.10 -41.99 -19.97
C VAL A 79 10.37 -41.59 -21.41
N GLU A 80 11.59 -41.77 -21.92
CA GLU A 80 11.92 -41.38 -23.30
C GLU A 80 11.17 -42.22 -24.34
N ALA A 81 10.97 -43.52 -24.10
CA ALA A 81 10.14 -44.37 -24.95
C ALA A 81 8.66 -43.92 -24.99
N TYR A 82 8.09 -43.54 -23.84
CA TYR A 82 6.73 -43.02 -23.76
C TYR A 82 6.60 -41.62 -24.39
N ARG A 83 7.58 -40.73 -24.20
CA ARG A 83 7.65 -39.42 -24.88
C ARG A 83 7.72 -39.57 -26.39
N ALA A 84 8.54 -40.49 -26.91
CA ALA A 84 8.60 -40.79 -28.33
C ALA A 84 7.26 -41.35 -28.87
N HIS A 85 6.50 -42.08 -28.06
CA HIS A 85 5.13 -42.52 -28.42
C HIS A 85 4.15 -41.35 -28.45
N LEU A 86 4.13 -40.49 -27.43
CA LEU A 86 3.30 -39.27 -27.41
C LEU A 86 3.63 -38.36 -28.61
N GLN A 87 4.91 -38.21 -28.95
CA GLN A 87 5.31 -37.41 -30.12
C GLN A 87 4.74 -37.98 -31.42
N ARG A 88 4.83 -39.29 -31.68
CA ARG A 88 4.21 -39.90 -32.87
C ARG A 88 2.70 -39.66 -32.95
N ILE A 89 2.00 -39.57 -31.82
CA ILE A 89 0.57 -39.21 -31.79
C ILE A 89 0.38 -37.74 -32.18
N ARG A 90 1.19 -36.81 -31.65
CA ARG A 90 1.13 -35.39 -32.02
C ARG A 90 1.46 -35.14 -33.48
N ASP A 91 2.50 -35.78 -34.01
CA ASP A 91 2.91 -35.65 -35.40
C ASP A 91 1.77 -36.11 -36.34
N ALA A 92 1.08 -37.20 -35.99
CA ALA A 92 -0.10 -37.67 -36.71
C ALA A 92 -1.29 -36.68 -36.60
N VAL A 93 -1.56 -36.11 -35.42
CA VAL A 93 -2.61 -35.09 -35.23
C VAL A 93 -2.31 -33.80 -36.01
N LEU A 94 -1.06 -33.32 -35.96
CA LEU A 94 -0.59 -32.13 -36.66
C LEU A 94 -0.60 -32.30 -38.18
N SER A 95 -0.44 -33.53 -38.70
CA SER A 95 -0.53 -33.80 -40.15
C SER A 95 -1.89 -33.41 -40.76
N ALA A 96 -2.96 -33.32 -39.96
CA ALA A 96 -4.28 -32.86 -40.39
C ALA A 96 -4.40 -31.32 -40.49
N ALA A 97 -3.40 -30.58 -39.99
CA ALA A 97 -3.29 -29.13 -40.07
C ALA A 97 -1.87 -28.73 -40.53
N PRO A 98 -1.49 -28.99 -41.80
CA PRO A 98 -0.12 -28.83 -42.29
C PRO A 98 0.37 -27.37 -42.37
N SER A 99 -0.50 -26.39 -42.11
CA SER A 99 -0.18 -24.97 -41.95
C SER A 99 -0.29 -24.49 -40.49
N ALA A 100 -0.34 -25.41 -39.53
CA ALA A 100 -0.16 -25.11 -38.11
C ALA A 100 1.30 -24.73 -37.83
N GLU A 101 1.52 -23.64 -37.11
CA GLU A 101 2.81 -23.35 -36.50
C GLU A 101 2.85 -23.99 -35.10
N LEU A 102 3.75 -24.94 -34.89
CA LEU A 102 3.90 -25.62 -33.60
C LEU A 102 4.68 -24.73 -32.63
N LEU A 103 4.02 -24.28 -31.56
CA LEU A 103 4.61 -23.40 -30.55
C LEU A 103 5.34 -24.20 -29.46
N TYR A 104 4.65 -25.17 -28.85
CA TYR A 104 5.17 -25.96 -27.74
C TYR A 104 4.67 -27.40 -27.74
N ASN A 105 5.47 -28.32 -27.19
CA ASN A 105 5.12 -29.73 -26.98
C ASN A 105 5.01 -30.02 -25.47
N TYR A 106 3.89 -30.62 -25.06
CA TYR A 106 3.62 -31.01 -23.67
C TYR A 106 3.71 -32.54 -23.54
N ASP A 107 4.67 -33.01 -22.74
CA ASP A 107 4.91 -34.44 -22.50
C ASP A 107 4.51 -34.89 -21.08
N TYR A 108 4.80 -34.06 -20.07
CA TYR A 108 4.98 -34.55 -18.69
C TYR A 108 3.76 -34.42 -17.80
N THR A 109 3.11 -33.25 -17.77
CA THR A 109 1.96 -32.95 -16.91
C THR A 109 0.64 -33.28 -17.61
N ILE A 110 0.53 -32.82 -18.85
CA ILE A 110 -0.46 -33.23 -19.85
C ILE A 110 0.29 -33.73 -21.10
N ALA A 111 -0.32 -34.63 -21.86
CA ALA A 111 0.13 -34.93 -23.21
C ALA A 111 -0.58 -34.00 -24.19
N GLY A 112 0.16 -33.31 -25.05
CA GLY A 112 -0.43 -32.29 -25.93
C GLY A 112 0.58 -31.41 -26.64
N PHE A 113 0.08 -30.38 -27.31
CA PHE A 113 0.86 -29.30 -27.90
C PHE A 113 0.09 -27.98 -27.86
N ALA A 114 0.80 -26.86 -28.06
CA ALA A 114 0.19 -25.58 -28.43
C ALA A 114 0.60 -25.23 -29.86
N ALA A 115 -0.33 -24.71 -30.65
CA ALA A 115 -0.07 -24.33 -32.05
C ALA A 115 -0.90 -23.11 -32.49
N THR A 116 -0.35 -22.35 -33.44
CA THR A 116 -1.03 -21.24 -34.12
C THR A 116 -1.91 -21.80 -35.23
N LEU A 117 -3.23 -21.86 -35.00
CA LEU A 117 -4.21 -22.48 -35.90
C LEU A 117 -5.25 -21.44 -36.37
N THR A 118 -5.81 -21.63 -37.56
CA THR A 118 -7.13 -21.07 -37.88
C THR A 118 -8.22 -21.82 -37.11
N ALA A 119 -9.38 -21.20 -36.89
CA ALA A 119 -10.53 -21.88 -36.30
C ALA A 119 -10.98 -23.14 -37.09
N ALA A 120 -10.74 -23.16 -38.41
CA ALA A 120 -11.00 -24.33 -39.26
C ALA A 120 -10.01 -25.48 -38.98
N GLU A 121 -8.71 -25.20 -38.88
CA GLU A 121 -7.70 -26.19 -38.50
C GLU A 121 -7.93 -26.71 -37.07
N ALA A 122 -8.25 -25.83 -36.12
CA ALA A 122 -8.62 -26.22 -34.76
C ALA A 122 -9.82 -27.18 -34.73
N ALA A 123 -10.85 -26.91 -35.53
CA ALA A 123 -12.02 -27.78 -35.67
C ALA A 123 -11.75 -29.10 -36.43
N VAL A 124 -10.68 -29.20 -37.22
CA VAL A 124 -10.19 -30.44 -37.84
C VAL A 124 -9.39 -31.25 -36.83
N VAL A 125 -8.44 -30.63 -36.12
CA VAL A 125 -7.64 -31.25 -35.05
C VAL A 125 -8.55 -31.83 -33.94
N ALA A 126 -9.59 -31.10 -33.54
CA ALA A 126 -10.57 -31.53 -32.54
C ALA A 126 -11.41 -32.77 -32.92
N ARG A 127 -11.35 -33.23 -34.17
CA ARG A 127 -12.06 -34.45 -34.63
C ARG A 127 -11.22 -35.72 -34.53
N SER A 128 -9.92 -35.61 -34.21
CA SER A 128 -9.07 -36.78 -33.99
C SER A 128 -9.47 -37.49 -32.69
N SER A 129 -9.66 -38.81 -32.72
CA SER A 129 -9.90 -39.63 -31.52
C SER A 129 -8.71 -39.68 -30.55
N ALA A 130 -7.54 -39.17 -30.97
CA ALA A 130 -6.39 -38.96 -30.11
C ALA A 130 -6.42 -37.63 -29.34
N VAL A 131 -7.35 -36.73 -29.65
CA VAL A 131 -7.47 -35.39 -29.03
C VAL A 131 -8.64 -35.38 -28.05
N ALA A 132 -8.36 -34.98 -26.80
CA ALA A 132 -9.35 -34.82 -25.74
C ALA A 132 -9.97 -33.41 -25.73
N SER A 133 -9.20 -32.38 -26.08
CA SER A 133 -9.68 -31.01 -26.20
C SER A 133 -8.82 -30.16 -27.14
N VAL A 134 -9.45 -29.16 -27.75
CA VAL A 134 -8.79 -28.02 -28.41
C VAL A 134 -9.42 -26.78 -27.81
N VAL A 135 -8.64 -25.97 -27.11
CA VAL A 135 -9.10 -24.72 -26.48
C VAL A 135 -8.27 -23.55 -26.99
N PRO A 136 -8.85 -22.36 -27.19
CA PRO A 136 -8.07 -21.16 -27.42
C PRO A 136 -7.08 -20.92 -26.26
N ASP A 137 -5.91 -20.41 -26.59
CA ASP A 137 -4.97 -19.86 -25.62
C ASP A 137 -5.51 -18.50 -25.11
N GLU A 138 -5.46 -18.26 -23.80
CA GLU A 138 -6.05 -17.08 -23.18
C GLU A 138 -4.98 -16.27 -22.43
N LEU A 139 -4.70 -15.05 -22.92
CA LEU A 139 -3.80 -14.12 -22.26
C LEU A 139 -4.30 -13.79 -20.83
N ARG A 140 -3.51 -14.15 -19.82
CA ARG A 140 -3.76 -13.80 -18.42
C ARG A 140 -3.06 -12.48 -18.08
N GLN A 141 -3.59 -11.78 -17.08
CA GLN A 141 -3.02 -10.54 -16.55
C GLN A 141 -2.22 -10.79 -15.27
N LEU A 142 -1.38 -9.82 -14.90
CA LEU A 142 -0.54 -9.84 -13.70
C LEU A 142 -1.34 -9.38 -12.47
N ASP A 143 -0.97 -9.87 -11.29
CA ASP A 143 -1.52 -9.41 -10.01
C ASP A 143 -1.10 -7.97 -9.68
N THR A 144 -1.95 -7.26 -8.94
CA THR A 144 -1.84 -5.82 -8.66
C THR A 144 -0.79 -5.47 -7.60
N SER A 145 -0.45 -4.18 -7.51
CA SER A 145 0.54 -3.59 -6.60
C SER A 145 0.29 -3.96 -5.14
N ARG A 146 1.36 -3.85 -4.33
CA ARG A 146 1.49 -4.77 -3.20
C ARG A 146 0.51 -4.54 -2.05
N THR A 147 0.11 -3.30 -1.72
CA THR A 147 -0.60 -3.06 -0.45
C THR A 147 -2.03 -3.61 -0.37
N PRO A 148 -2.91 -3.56 -1.39
CA PRO A 148 -4.17 -4.32 -1.37
C PRO A 148 -3.95 -5.83 -1.17
N THR A 149 -2.92 -6.40 -1.80
CA THR A 149 -2.61 -7.83 -1.71
C THR A 149 -2.05 -8.23 -0.35
N PHE A 150 -1.09 -7.46 0.18
CA PHE A 150 -0.50 -7.64 1.52
C PHE A 150 -1.55 -7.52 2.63
N LEU A 151 -2.52 -6.60 2.48
CA LEU A 151 -3.65 -6.44 3.40
C LEU A 151 -4.80 -7.46 3.18
N GLY A 152 -4.62 -8.40 2.25
CA GLY A 152 -5.58 -9.48 1.99
C GLY A 152 -6.90 -9.01 1.39
N LEU A 153 -6.89 -7.94 0.58
CA LEU A 153 -8.07 -7.44 -0.15
C LEU A 153 -8.33 -8.22 -1.44
N THR A 154 -7.25 -8.54 -2.16
CA THR A 154 -7.27 -9.28 -3.44
C THR A 154 -7.40 -10.80 -3.24
N GLY A 155 -7.55 -11.53 -4.34
CA GLY A 155 -7.57 -13.00 -4.33
C GLY A 155 -8.86 -13.63 -3.80
N ALA A 156 -8.92 -14.97 -3.85
CA ALA A 156 -10.07 -15.74 -3.42
C ALA A 156 -10.24 -15.71 -1.89
N GLY A 157 -11.36 -15.18 -1.40
CA GLY A 157 -11.64 -15.03 0.03
C GLY A 157 -11.11 -13.73 0.65
N GLY A 158 -10.36 -12.92 -0.12
CA GLY A 158 -9.90 -11.59 0.29
C GLY A 158 -11.03 -10.57 0.46
N GLY A 159 -10.72 -9.45 1.09
CA GLY A 159 -11.66 -8.41 1.49
C GLY A 159 -12.61 -7.94 0.39
N TRP A 160 -12.12 -7.70 -0.83
CA TRP A 160 -12.97 -7.30 -1.96
C TRP A 160 -13.89 -8.42 -2.43
N SER A 161 -13.44 -9.67 -2.42
CA SER A 161 -14.29 -10.81 -2.81
C SER A 161 -15.53 -10.95 -1.89
N LYS A 162 -15.39 -10.61 -0.60
CA LYS A 162 -16.49 -10.54 0.38
C LYS A 162 -17.48 -9.39 0.13
N LEU A 163 -17.13 -8.42 -0.72
CA LEU A 163 -17.90 -7.21 -1.03
C LEU A 163 -18.40 -7.15 -2.49
N GLY A 164 -18.23 -8.24 -3.25
CA GLY A 164 -18.66 -8.33 -4.65
C GLY A 164 -17.59 -8.00 -5.70
N GLY A 165 -16.32 -8.00 -5.31
CA GLY A 165 -15.16 -7.70 -6.17
C GLY A 165 -14.70 -6.23 -6.10
N PRO A 166 -13.53 -5.90 -6.68
CA PRO A 166 -12.97 -4.53 -6.66
C PRO A 166 -13.96 -3.50 -7.22
N ASN A 167 -14.60 -3.83 -8.35
CA ASN A 167 -15.65 -3.02 -9.00
C ASN A 167 -16.92 -2.78 -8.14
N ARG A 168 -16.99 -3.30 -6.91
CA ARG A 168 -18.00 -2.99 -5.89
C ARG A 168 -17.40 -2.56 -4.54
N ALA A 169 -16.07 -2.60 -4.36
CA ALA A 169 -15.42 -2.37 -3.08
C ALA A 169 -15.41 -0.88 -2.69
N GLY A 170 -16.26 -0.50 -1.74
CA GLY A 170 -16.51 0.89 -1.33
C GLY A 170 -17.68 1.57 -2.06
N ASP A 171 -18.43 0.81 -2.87
CA ASP A 171 -19.61 1.32 -3.59
C ASP A 171 -20.60 2.01 -2.63
N THR A 172 -21.15 3.16 -3.07
CA THR A 172 -21.97 4.14 -2.33
C THR A 172 -21.31 4.91 -1.17
N VAL A 173 -20.04 4.65 -0.85
CA VAL A 173 -19.29 5.37 0.20
C VAL A 173 -18.47 6.52 -0.41
N ILE A 174 -18.32 7.61 0.34
CA ILE A 174 -17.68 8.86 -0.06
C ILE A 174 -16.52 9.17 0.91
N VAL A 175 -15.31 9.27 0.37
CA VAL A 175 -14.09 9.65 1.09
C VAL A 175 -13.75 11.10 0.81
N GLY A 176 -13.83 11.94 1.85
CA GLY A 176 -13.29 13.29 1.87
C GLY A 176 -11.78 13.29 2.06
N ILE A 177 -11.06 14.02 1.20
CA ILE A 177 -9.61 14.18 1.26
C ILE A 177 -9.30 15.63 1.62
N VAL A 178 -8.73 15.85 2.82
CA VAL A 178 -8.33 17.18 3.31
C VAL A 178 -6.81 17.24 3.24
N ASP A 179 -6.28 17.85 2.18
CA ASP A 179 -4.89 17.66 1.72
C ASP A 179 -4.43 18.78 0.73
N SER A 180 -3.43 18.54 -0.13
CA SER A 180 -2.93 19.50 -1.15
C SER A 180 -3.72 19.56 -2.46
N GLY A 181 -4.76 18.73 -2.64
CA GLY A 181 -5.62 18.71 -3.84
C GLY A 181 -5.65 17.34 -4.53
N PHE A 182 -5.96 17.32 -5.82
CA PHE A 182 -5.77 16.15 -6.71
C PHE A 182 -5.40 16.58 -8.15
N VAL A 183 -4.86 15.66 -8.96
CA VAL A 183 -4.67 15.87 -10.42
C VAL A 183 -5.80 15.19 -11.21
N PRO A 184 -6.79 15.92 -11.77
CA PRO A 184 -7.97 15.34 -12.45
C PRO A 184 -7.67 14.37 -13.60
N GLU A 185 -6.56 14.56 -14.30
CA GLU A 185 -6.18 13.77 -15.48
C GLU A 185 -5.56 12.42 -15.12
N ASN A 186 -5.21 12.18 -13.85
CA ASN A 186 -4.57 10.94 -13.44
C ASN A 186 -5.54 9.75 -13.53
N ALA A 187 -5.08 8.63 -14.07
CA ALA A 187 -5.87 7.42 -14.28
C ALA A 187 -6.51 6.87 -12.98
N SER A 188 -5.90 7.08 -11.82
CA SER A 188 -6.48 6.75 -10.50
C SER A 188 -7.79 7.50 -10.18
N PHE A 189 -8.04 8.63 -10.86
CA PHE A 189 -9.24 9.45 -10.72
C PHE A 189 -10.12 9.47 -11.99
N GLY A 190 -9.76 8.68 -12.99
CA GLY A 190 -10.52 8.56 -14.25
C GLY A 190 -11.97 8.09 -14.03
N PRO A 191 -12.88 8.34 -14.99
CA PRO A 191 -14.31 8.04 -14.82
C PRO A 191 -14.58 6.53 -14.61
N MET A 192 -14.99 6.14 -13.41
CA MET A 192 -15.36 4.76 -13.10
C MET A 192 -16.78 4.40 -13.56
N VAL A 193 -17.00 3.12 -13.87
CA VAL A 193 -18.33 2.56 -14.16
C VAL A 193 -19.13 2.48 -12.86
N THR A 194 -20.41 2.88 -12.89
CA THR A 194 -21.30 2.85 -11.73
C THR A 194 -22.69 2.35 -12.10
N THR A 195 -23.47 1.91 -11.11
CA THR A 195 -24.89 1.59 -11.30
C THR A 195 -25.76 2.81 -11.01
N ALA A 196 -26.94 2.90 -11.64
CA ALA A 196 -27.91 3.97 -11.35
C ALA A 196 -28.36 3.97 -9.87
N ALA A 197 -28.40 2.79 -9.23
CA ALA A 197 -28.67 2.67 -7.80
C ALA A 197 -27.53 3.24 -6.93
N SER A 198 -26.26 3.06 -7.34
CA SER A 198 -25.11 3.66 -6.68
C SER A 198 -25.10 5.18 -6.81
N ASP A 199 -25.32 5.70 -8.02
CA ASP A 199 -25.40 7.15 -8.26
C ASP A 199 -26.55 7.79 -7.47
N ALA A 200 -27.73 7.14 -7.43
CA ALA A 200 -28.86 7.62 -6.63
C ALA A 200 -28.59 7.57 -5.11
N ALA A 201 -27.92 6.53 -4.60
CA ALA A 201 -27.56 6.43 -3.19
C ALA A 201 -26.52 7.49 -2.76
N VAL A 202 -25.62 7.87 -3.67
CA VAL A 202 -24.67 8.98 -3.45
C VAL A 202 -25.40 10.32 -3.51
N ALA A 203 -26.21 10.56 -4.56
CA ALA A 203 -26.96 11.81 -4.72
C ALA A 203 -28.04 12.05 -3.64
N ALA A 204 -28.46 11.01 -2.92
CA ALA A 204 -29.38 11.13 -1.78
C ALA A 204 -28.73 11.67 -0.49
N LYS A 205 -27.39 11.77 -0.43
CA LYS A 205 -26.65 12.29 0.74
C LYS A 205 -25.57 13.33 0.41
N PHE A 206 -25.05 13.35 -0.81
CA PHE A 206 -23.97 14.25 -1.22
C PHE A 206 -24.51 15.58 -1.76
N SER A 207 -23.98 16.68 -1.22
CA SER A 207 -24.34 18.07 -1.56
C SER A 207 -23.15 18.92 -2.00
N GLY A 208 -21.95 18.33 -2.06
CA GLY A 208 -20.75 19.01 -2.53
C GLY A 208 -20.77 19.37 -4.02
N ILE A 209 -19.93 20.33 -4.38
CA ILE A 209 -19.79 20.83 -5.76
C ILE A 209 -18.44 20.44 -6.35
N CYS A 210 -18.34 20.52 -7.67
CA CYS A 210 -17.04 20.69 -8.32
C CYS A 210 -16.81 22.17 -8.58
N ASP A 211 -15.85 22.77 -7.88
CA ASP A 211 -15.33 24.08 -8.21
C ASP A 211 -14.25 23.92 -9.31
N PRO A 212 -14.41 24.50 -10.51
CA PRO A 212 -13.41 24.42 -11.56
C PRO A 212 -12.17 25.28 -11.29
N GLY A 213 -12.27 26.27 -10.39
CA GLY A 213 -11.36 27.42 -10.32
C GLY A 213 -11.51 28.39 -11.50
N ASP A 214 -10.90 29.57 -11.38
CA ASP A 214 -10.87 30.59 -12.43
C ASP A 214 -9.68 30.44 -13.40
N GLU A 215 -8.65 29.68 -13.02
CA GLU A 215 -7.36 29.59 -13.71
C GLU A 215 -7.13 28.21 -14.34
N ALA A 216 -6.68 28.18 -15.59
CA ALA A 216 -6.41 26.94 -16.32
C ALA A 216 -5.04 26.34 -15.93
N PRO A 217 -4.89 25.00 -15.88
CA PRO A 217 -5.87 23.98 -16.27
C PRO A 217 -6.95 23.74 -15.19
N LEU A 218 -8.21 23.94 -15.59
CA LEU A 218 -9.37 23.86 -14.71
C LEU A 218 -9.51 22.49 -14.03
N VAL A 219 -10.18 22.47 -12.88
CA VAL A 219 -10.58 21.23 -12.20
C VAL A 219 -11.82 20.64 -12.86
N THR A 220 -11.83 19.32 -13.05
CA THR A 220 -13.01 18.59 -13.57
C THR A 220 -13.33 17.40 -12.67
N CYS A 221 -14.61 17.27 -12.32
CA CYS A 221 -15.14 16.14 -11.57
C CYS A 221 -15.88 15.18 -12.50
N ASN A 222 -15.99 13.93 -12.08
CA ASN A 222 -16.60 12.86 -12.84
C ASN A 222 -17.34 11.90 -11.87
N LYS A 223 -17.56 10.63 -12.24
CA LYS A 223 -18.22 9.67 -11.32
C LYS A 223 -17.35 9.21 -10.14
N LYS A 224 -16.03 9.36 -10.26
CA LYS A 224 -15.01 8.93 -9.30
C LYS A 224 -14.72 10.02 -8.27
N VAL A 225 -14.15 11.14 -8.70
CA VAL A 225 -14.07 12.37 -7.89
C VAL A 225 -15.34 13.16 -8.17
N ILE A 226 -16.24 13.24 -7.19
CA ILE A 226 -17.59 13.81 -7.34
C ILE A 226 -17.71 15.26 -6.86
N GLY A 227 -16.73 15.73 -6.09
CA GLY A 227 -16.63 17.10 -5.63
C GLY A 227 -15.17 17.51 -5.42
N ALA A 228 -14.91 18.81 -5.55
CA ALA A 228 -13.60 19.41 -5.41
C ALA A 228 -13.76 20.88 -5.02
N ARG A 229 -13.06 21.32 -3.97
CA ARG A 229 -13.04 22.70 -3.46
C ARG A 229 -11.64 23.03 -2.92
N ASP A 230 -11.31 24.31 -2.79
CA ASP A 230 -10.10 24.77 -2.11
C ASP A 230 -10.39 25.83 -1.04
N PHE A 231 -9.49 25.92 -0.07
CA PHE A 231 -9.57 26.79 1.09
C PHE A 231 -8.19 27.41 1.32
N ARG A 232 -8.08 28.71 1.05
CA ARG A 232 -6.83 29.50 1.12
C ARG A 232 -6.95 30.82 1.87
N ALA A 233 -8.10 31.09 2.48
CA ALA A 233 -8.37 32.37 3.14
C ALA A 233 -7.57 32.53 4.44
N GLY A 234 -7.26 31.42 5.11
CA GLY A 234 -6.37 31.36 6.27
C GLY A 234 -4.88 31.22 5.94
N PHE A 235 -4.53 30.80 4.73
CA PHE A 235 -3.15 30.71 4.22
C PHE A 235 -2.66 32.04 3.62
N GLY A 236 -3.54 32.74 2.90
CA GLY A 236 -3.24 34.06 2.33
C GLY A 236 -2.48 34.00 1.01
N SER A 237 -1.18 34.31 1.02
CA SER A 237 -0.38 34.50 -0.20
C SER A 237 0.26 33.19 -0.68
N VAL A 238 -0.50 32.45 -1.47
CA VAL A 238 -0.07 31.24 -2.21
C VAL A 238 1.05 31.58 -3.22
N ASN A 239 1.97 30.64 -3.44
CA ASN A 239 3.02 30.74 -4.46
C ASN A 239 2.42 30.82 -5.88
N ALA A 240 2.96 31.69 -6.74
CA ALA A 240 2.47 31.88 -8.11
C ALA A 240 2.70 30.69 -9.07
N ALA A 241 3.38 29.63 -8.62
CA ALA A 241 3.49 28.35 -9.32
C ALA A 241 2.37 27.34 -8.96
N ASP A 242 1.73 27.51 -7.80
CA ASP A 242 0.66 26.63 -7.30
C ASP A 242 -0.70 27.04 -7.92
N PHE A 243 -1.61 26.08 -8.07
CA PHE A 243 -2.89 26.27 -8.74
C PHE A 243 -3.94 26.83 -7.76
N LEU A 244 -4.52 27.99 -8.06
CA LEU A 244 -5.59 28.65 -7.28
C LEU A 244 -6.98 27.98 -7.43
N SER A 245 -6.99 26.66 -7.34
CA SER A 245 -8.14 25.76 -7.43
C SER A 245 -7.85 24.48 -6.61
N ALA A 246 -8.78 23.53 -6.59
CA ALA A 246 -8.58 22.21 -5.94
C ALA A 246 -7.53 21.31 -6.62
N ARG A 247 -6.86 21.77 -7.68
CA ARG A 247 -5.78 21.05 -8.36
C ARG A 247 -4.55 20.96 -7.46
N ASP A 248 -3.98 19.76 -7.41
CA ASP A 248 -2.73 19.49 -6.71
C ASP A 248 -1.54 20.07 -7.49
N TYR A 249 -0.72 20.87 -6.81
CA TYR A 249 0.60 21.25 -7.28
C TYR A 249 1.71 20.41 -6.61
N ASN A 250 1.52 20.04 -5.35
CA ASN A 250 2.50 19.36 -4.51
C ASN A 250 2.60 17.85 -4.81
N GLY A 251 1.47 17.18 -5.03
CA GLY A 251 1.36 15.75 -5.33
C GLY A 251 0.93 14.88 -4.14
N HIS A 252 1.12 15.36 -2.91
CA HIS A 252 0.78 14.63 -1.69
C HIS A 252 -0.71 14.26 -1.62
N GLY A 253 -1.62 15.19 -1.91
CA GLY A 253 -3.07 14.96 -1.93
C GLY A 253 -3.51 13.96 -3.00
N SER A 254 -2.89 13.98 -4.17
CA SER A 254 -3.06 12.95 -5.21
C SER A 254 -2.63 11.57 -4.71
N HIS A 255 -1.56 11.50 -3.92
CA HIS A 255 -1.05 10.26 -3.34
C HIS A 255 -2.00 9.68 -2.28
N THR A 256 -2.53 10.51 -1.39
CA THR A 256 -3.43 10.07 -0.32
C THR A 256 -4.85 9.77 -0.84
N ALA A 257 -5.35 10.54 -1.81
CA ALA A 257 -6.61 10.26 -2.50
C ALA A 257 -6.56 8.93 -3.29
N SER A 258 -5.48 8.69 -4.03
CA SER A 258 -5.33 7.44 -4.80
C SER A 258 -5.03 6.23 -3.91
N THR A 259 -4.27 6.36 -2.83
CA THR A 259 -4.03 5.28 -1.86
C THR A 259 -5.32 4.84 -1.16
N SER A 260 -6.17 5.79 -0.76
CA SER A 260 -7.43 5.48 -0.06
C SER A 260 -8.47 4.89 -1.01
N ALA A 261 -8.70 5.54 -2.15
CA ALA A 261 -9.82 5.23 -3.02
C ALA A 261 -9.53 5.42 -4.51
N GLY A 262 -8.28 5.37 -4.98
CA GLY A 262 -7.97 5.34 -6.42
C GLY A 262 -8.58 4.12 -7.14
N ASN A 263 -8.90 4.27 -8.42
CA ASN A 263 -9.43 3.19 -9.27
C ASN A 263 -8.53 1.93 -9.25
N ASP A 264 -9.14 0.76 -9.39
CA ASP A 264 -8.45 -0.53 -9.61
C ASP A 264 -7.93 -0.65 -11.06
N GLY A 265 -6.95 -1.52 -11.29
CA GLY A 265 -6.42 -1.83 -12.61
C GLY A 265 -5.59 -0.71 -13.27
N VAL A 266 -5.13 0.29 -12.50
CA VAL A 266 -4.43 1.47 -13.04
C VAL A 266 -2.95 1.18 -13.20
N ASN A 267 -2.42 1.18 -14.42
CA ASN A 267 -0.98 0.99 -14.60
C ASN A 267 -0.19 2.25 -14.22
N ALA A 268 0.62 2.17 -13.18
CA ALA A 268 1.54 3.22 -12.76
C ALA A 268 2.79 3.19 -13.65
N VAL A 269 2.92 4.18 -14.52
CA VAL A 269 4.02 4.32 -15.48
C VAL A 269 4.85 5.56 -15.16
N VAL A 270 6.17 5.38 -15.05
CA VAL A 270 7.17 6.45 -14.88
C VAL A 270 8.30 6.21 -15.88
N ASP A 271 8.79 7.26 -16.54
CA ASP A 271 9.81 7.19 -17.61
C ASP A 271 9.52 6.15 -18.71
N GLY A 272 8.24 5.93 -19.01
CA GLY A 272 7.77 4.92 -19.96
C GLY A 272 7.87 3.47 -19.44
N GLN A 273 8.36 3.25 -18.22
CA GLN A 273 8.47 1.95 -17.57
C GLN A 273 7.25 1.67 -16.69
N SER A 274 6.73 0.45 -16.78
CA SER A 274 5.58 -0.04 -16.03
C SER A 274 6.03 -0.47 -14.63
N LEU A 275 5.73 0.30 -13.59
CA LEU A 275 6.16 0.00 -12.22
C LEU A 275 5.25 -1.04 -11.55
N ALA A 276 3.93 -0.83 -11.58
CA ALA A 276 2.93 -1.80 -11.14
C ALA A 276 1.52 -1.39 -11.57
N THR A 277 0.59 -2.36 -11.67
CA THR A 277 -0.85 -2.08 -11.76
C THR A 277 -1.40 -1.77 -10.36
N ILE A 278 -1.65 -0.52 -10.04
CA ILE A 278 -2.09 -0.05 -8.71
C ILE A 278 -3.62 -0.04 -8.53
N SER A 279 -4.04 0.00 -7.27
CA SER A 279 -5.42 0.26 -6.81
C SER A 279 -5.40 0.96 -5.46
N GLY A 280 -6.38 1.84 -5.20
CA GLY A 280 -6.67 2.26 -3.83
C GLY A 280 -7.30 1.12 -3.00
N MET A 281 -7.44 1.30 -1.68
CA MET A 281 -8.07 0.29 -0.83
C MET A 281 -9.57 0.11 -1.12
N ALA A 282 -10.27 1.19 -1.45
CA ALA A 282 -11.69 1.21 -1.80
C ALA A 282 -11.92 1.70 -3.25
N PRO A 283 -11.59 0.90 -4.27
CA PRO A 283 -11.55 1.36 -5.67
C PRO A 283 -12.91 1.74 -6.27
N GLN A 284 -14.04 1.37 -5.66
CA GLN A 284 -15.39 1.79 -6.07
C GLN A 284 -15.97 2.93 -5.20
N ALA A 285 -15.25 3.40 -4.18
CA ALA A 285 -15.67 4.56 -3.40
C ALA A 285 -15.56 5.86 -4.22
N ARG A 286 -16.39 6.84 -3.86
CA ARG A 286 -16.34 8.21 -4.37
C ARG A 286 -15.30 9.02 -3.60
N ILE A 287 -14.71 10.01 -4.24
CA ILE A 287 -13.79 10.96 -3.63
C ILE A 287 -14.41 12.36 -3.66
N SER A 288 -14.26 13.13 -2.58
CA SER A 288 -14.47 14.59 -2.58
C SER A 288 -13.21 15.27 -2.04
N VAL A 289 -12.69 16.26 -2.74
CA VAL A 289 -11.38 16.88 -2.45
C VAL A 289 -11.56 18.26 -1.84
N TYR A 290 -10.84 18.53 -0.75
CA TYR A 290 -10.83 19.79 -0.03
C TYR A 290 -9.38 20.24 0.16
N LYS A 291 -8.86 21.04 -0.79
CA LYS A 291 -7.47 21.53 -0.75
C LYS A 291 -7.30 22.56 0.36
N VAL A 292 -6.41 22.29 1.31
CA VAL A 292 -6.07 23.17 2.45
C VAL A 292 -4.56 23.40 2.60
N CYS A 293 -3.75 22.62 1.88
CA CYS A 293 -2.30 22.72 1.87
C CYS A 293 -1.82 23.38 0.58
N TRP A 294 -0.84 24.26 0.72
CA TRP A 294 -0.41 25.20 -0.31
C TRP A 294 1.10 25.42 -0.25
N GLU A 295 1.70 25.72 -1.40
CA GLU A 295 3.08 26.21 -1.43
C GLU A 295 3.13 27.70 -1.05
N GLY A 296 4.09 28.05 -0.20
CA GLY A 296 4.36 29.43 0.19
C GLY A 296 5.39 30.11 -0.71
N GLN A 297 5.62 31.40 -0.49
CA GLN A 297 6.67 32.18 -1.17
C GLN A 297 8.11 31.69 -0.87
N SER A 298 8.26 30.71 0.02
CA SER A 298 9.43 29.84 0.17
C SER A 298 8.99 28.53 0.81
N ALA A 299 9.81 27.47 0.75
CA ALA A 299 9.51 26.19 1.38
C ALA A 299 9.27 26.26 2.90
N LEU A 300 9.79 27.29 3.60
CA LEU A 300 9.52 27.54 5.03
C LEU A 300 8.12 28.11 5.30
N LEU A 301 7.39 28.48 4.26
CA LEU A 301 6.02 29.02 4.31
C LEU A 301 4.99 28.09 3.65
N ALA A 302 5.42 26.95 3.11
CA ALA A 302 4.52 25.91 2.61
C ALA A 302 3.85 25.17 3.79
N GLY A 303 2.61 24.71 3.59
CA GLY A 303 1.86 23.99 4.62
C GLY A 303 0.36 24.24 4.53
N CYS A 304 -0.35 23.98 5.64
CA CYS A 304 -1.82 23.97 5.68
C CYS A 304 -2.30 24.83 6.85
N SER A 305 -3.19 25.80 6.61
CA SER A 305 -3.66 26.70 7.67
C SER A 305 -4.76 26.04 8.51
N SER A 306 -4.63 26.03 9.84
CA SER A 306 -5.62 25.41 10.74
C SER A 306 -7.04 25.97 10.57
N SER A 307 -7.20 27.21 10.11
CA SER A 307 -8.53 27.78 9.83
C SER A 307 -9.12 27.27 8.51
N ASP A 308 -8.30 27.09 7.48
CA ASP A 308 -8.71 26.46 6.21
C ASP A 308 -9.01 24.96 6.43
N SER A 309 -8.20 24.25 7.23
CA SER A 309 -8.48 22.86 7.67
C SER A 309 -9.83 22.73 8.38
N VAL A 310 -10.17 23.66 9.29
CA VAL A 310 -11.48 23.64 9.98
C VAL A 310 -12.62 23.90 9.00
N ALA A 311 -12.48 24.88 8.09
CA ALA A 311 -13.48 25.16 7.07
C ALA A 311 -13.70 23.97 6.11
N ALA A 312 -12.64 23.29 5.71
CA ALA A 312 -12.69 22.08 4.91
C ALA A 312 -13.37 20.91 5.63
N ILE A 313 -13.07 20.68 6.90
CA ILE A 313 -13.71 19.61 7.70
C ILE A 313 -15.21 19.90 7.89
N ASP A 314 -15.59 21.14 8.22
CA ASP A 314 -16.99 21.56 8.36
C ASP A 314 -17.76 21.42 7.03
N THR A 315 -17.14 21.86 5.94
CA THR A 315 -17.70 21.71 4.58
C THR A 315 -17.81 20.24 4.17
N ALA A 316 -16.84 19.38 4.48
CA ALA A 316 -16.88 17.96 4.15
C ALA A 316 -18.01 17.22 4.89
N VAL A 317 -18.26 17.58 6.16
CA VAL A 317 -19.40 17.06 6.93
C VAL A 317 -20.72 17.57 6.34
N ALA A 318 -20.80 18.84 5.95
CA ALA A 318 -21.99 19.43 5.33
C ALA A 318 -22.27 18.94 3.89
N ASP A 319 -21.22 18.60 3.14
CA ASP A 319 -21.26 18.00 1.80
C ASP A 319 -21.62 16.50 1.84
N GLY A 320 -21.63 15.88 3.02
CA GLY A 320 -22.14 14.52 3.24
C GLY A 320 -21.14 13.37 3.03
N VAL A 321 -19.85 13.57 3.32
CA VAL A 321 -18.86 12.48 3.25
C VAL A 321 -19.01 11.47 4.41
N ASP A 322 -18.73 10.18 4.17
CA ASP A 322 -18.77 9.14 5.21
C ASP A 322 -17.43 9.00 5.96
N VAL A 323 -16.33 9.33 5.28
CA VAL A 323 -14.96 9.20 5.75
C VAL A 323 -14.20 10.48 5.46
N ILE A 324 -13.30 10.91 6.35
CA ILE A 324 -12.27 11.93 6.12
C ILE A 324 -10.89 11.28 6.29
N ASN A 325 -10.02 11.45 5.30
CA ASN A 325 -8.58 11.30 5.47
C ASN A 325 -7.93 12.66 5.73
N TYR A 326 -7.12 12.75 6.78
CA TYR A 326 -6.34 13.94 7.15
C TYR A 326 -4.87 13.55 7.31
N SER A 327 -4.09 13.65 6.23
CA SER A 327 -2.67 13.25 6.18
C SER A 327 -1.72 14.39 6.49
N ILE A 328 -2.17 15.31 7.33
CA ILE A 328 -1.48 16.55 7.72
C ILE A 328 -1.09 16.43 9.20
N SER A 329 -0.07 17.16 9.63
CA SER A 329 0.33 17.21 11.05
C SER A 329 -0.75 17.83 11.95
N GLY A 330 -0.64 17.58 13.26
CA GLY A 330 -1.63 18.06 14.22
C GLY A 330 -1.15 18.09 15.67
N SER A 331 -2.12 18.25 16.57
CA SER A 331 -1.91 18.55 17.97
C SER A 331 -1.17 17.45 18.74
N LEU A 332 -0.04 17.79 19.36
CA LEU A 332 0.71 16.89 20.25
C LEU A 332 0.20 16.89 21.70
N THR A 333 -0.56 17.91 22.11
CA THR A 333 -0.79 18.25 23.54
C THR A 333 -2.22 18.66 23.88
N SER A 334 -3.10 18.89 22.91
CA SER A 334 -4.48 19.33 23.12
C SER A 334 -5.49 18.35 22.53
N PHE A 335 -6.70 18.35 23.11
CA PHE A 335 -7.92 17.75 22.52
C PHE A 335 -8.93 18.83 22.08
N THR A 336 -8.58 20.10 22.26
CA THR A 336 -9.51 21.25 22.24
C THR A 336 -8.95 22.44 21.46
N ASP A 337 -7.94 22.22 20.62
CA ASP A 337 -7.64 23.14 19.51
C ASP A 337 -8.74 23.03 18.42
N PRO A 338 -8.81 23.98 17.47
CA PRO A 338 -9.90 24.03 16.51
C PRO A 338 -10.01 22.80 15.61
N VAL A 339 -8.90 22.21 15.18
CA VAL A 339 -8.89 21.08 14.23
C VAL A 339 -9.33 19.80 14.93
N GLU A 340 -8.79 19.52 16.12
CA GLU A 340 -9.26 18.39 16.95
C GLU A 340 -10.74 18.53 17.34
N THR A 341 -11.20 19.77 17.56
CA THR A 341 -12.62 20.09 17.82
C THR A 341 -13.50 19.95 16.57
N ALA A 342 -12.96 20.13 15.36
CA ALA A 342 -13.66 19.86 14.12
C ALA A 342 -13.83 18.34 13.90
N PHE A 343 -12.79 17.53 14.17
CA PHE A 343 -12.91 16.07 14.16
C PHE A 343 -13.92 15.54 15.19
N TYR A 344 -14.03 16.18 16.37
CA TYR A 344 -15.07 15.87 17.35
C TYR A 344 -16.48 16.02 16.77
N ARG A 345 -16.70 17.09 15.99
CA ARG A 345 -18.00 17.39 15.35
C ARG A 345 -18.27 16.44 14.18
N ALA A 346 -17.27 16.16 13.34
CA ALA A 346 -17.36 15.16 12.27
C ALA A 346 -17.73 13.77 12.81
N ALA A 347 -17.02 13.28 13.83
CA ALA A 347 -17.29 11.99 14.47
C ALA A 347 -18.65 11.95 15.17
N ALA A 348 -19.12 13.07 15.73
CA ALA A 348 -20.46 13.20 16.31
C ALA A 348 -21.57 13.24 15.25
N ALA A 349 -21.29 13.73 14.04
CA ALA A 349 -22.17 13.70 12.88
C ALA A 349 -22.19 12.33 12.15
N GLY A 350 -21.33 11.40 12.55
CA GLY A 350 -21.25 10.03 11.99
C GLY A 350 -20.12 9.82 10.98
N VAL A 351 -19.28 10.82 10.72
CA VAL A 351 -18.16 10.75 9.77
C VAL A 351 -16.93 10.10 10.43
N PHE A 352 -16.34 9.09 9.80
CA PHE A 352 -15.12 8.45 10.29
C PHE A 352 -13.88 9.28 9.93
N VAL A 353 -12.99 9.55 10.91
CA VAL A 353 -11.74 10.29 10.67
C VAL A 353 -10.53 9.36 10.80
N ALA A 354 -9.72 9.29 9.76
CA ALA A 354 -8.35 8.79 9.80
C ALA A 354 -7.36 9.97 9.79
N ALA A 355 -6.35 9.94 10.67
CA ALA A 355 -5.30 10.96 10.70
C ALA A 355 -3.90 10.35 10.88
N SER A 356 -2.91 10.92 10.21
CA SER A 356 -1.50 10.51 10.24
C SER A 356 -0.85 10.76 11.62
N ALA A 357 -0.21 9.75 12.22
CA ALA A 357 0.39 9.87 13.56
C ALA A 357 1.52 10.91 13.68
N GLY A 358 2.14 11.32 12.57
CA GLY A 358 3.30 12.19 12.50
C GLY A 358 4.57 11.43 12.13
N ASN A 359 5.55 12.15 11.58
CA ASN A 359 6.80 11.59 11.06
C ASN A 359 8.03 12.02 11.90
N SER A 360 7.87 12.08 13.23
CA SER A 360 8.87 12.59 14.17
C SER A 360 9.37 11.56 15.21
N GLY A 361 9.21 10.26 14.91
CA GLY A 361 9.85 9.17 15.64
C GLY A 361 11.37 9.08 15.40
N PRO A 362 12.07 8.11 16.02
CA PRO A 362 11.55 7.03 16.87
C PRO A 362 11.34 7.44 18.34
N GLY A 363 11.66 8.68 18.71
CA GLY A 363 11.53 9.16 20.08
C GLY A 363 10.10 9.06 20.64
N ALA A 364 9.97 8.65 21.89
CA ALA A 364 8.70 8.69 22.62
C ALA A 364 8.19 10.13 22.78
N SER A 365 6.88 10.33 22.83
CA SER A 365 6.30 11.67 23.04
C SER A 365 6.06 12.47 21.75
N THR A 366 5.98 11.81 20.60
CA THR A 366 6.01 12.45 19.27
C THR A 366 4.71 12.29 18.47
N VAL A 367 3.76 11.48 18.93
CA VAL A 367 2.47 11.23 18.27
C VAL A 367 1.51 12.43 18.34
N ALA A 368 0.95 12.79 17.19
CA ALA A 368 -0.08 13.81 17.00
C ALA A 368 -1.51 13.26 17.20
N HIS A 369 -2.53 14.10 17.00
CA HIS A 369 -3.95 13.74 16.98
C HIS A 369 -4.36 12.88 18.18
N ASN A 370 -4.04 13.35 19.38
CA ASN A 370 -4.18 12.53 20.59
C ASN A 370 -5.67 12.24 20.94
N SER A 371 -6.63 12.90 20.31
CA SER A 371 -8.07 12.78 20.62
C SER A 371 -8.67 11.40 20.41
N PRO A 372 -9.67 10.99 21.23
CA PRO A 372 -10.22 9.64 21.18
C PRO A 372 -11.18 9.38 19.99
N TRP A 373 -11.83 10.43 19.47
CA TRP A 373 -12.91 10.38 18.46
C TRP A 373 -12.45 10.21 17.00
N LEU A 374 -11.14 10.16 16.76
CA LEU A 374 -10.52 9.90 15.46
C LEU A 374 -9.61 8.67 15.54
N THR A 375 -9.18 8.13 14.40
CA THR A 375 -8.21 7.02 14.33
C THR A 375 -6.84 7.54 13.93
N THR A 376 -5.88 7.51 14.86
CA THR A 376 -4.48 7.92 14.63
C THR A 376 -3.66 6.76 14.11
N VAL A 377 -3.02 6.92 12.95
CA VAL A 377 -2.42 5.84 12.19
C VAL A 377 -0.90 5.97 12.09
N ALA A 378 -0.18 4.98 12.60
CA ALA A 378 1.28 4.86 12.44
C ALA A 378 1.66 4.22 11.11
N ALA A 379 2.94 4.34 10.73
CA ALA A 379 3.49 3.80 9.50
C ALA A 379 4.29 2.53 9.76
N SER A 380 4.09 1.52 8.91
CA SER A 380 4.86 0.28 8.90
C SER A 380 5.18 -0.16 7.47
N THR A 381 6.14 -1.07 7.32
CA THR A 381 6.50 -1.64 6.01
C THR A 381 5.42 -2.55 5.44
N HIS A 382 5.41 -2.71 4.12
CA HIS A 382 4.82 -3.85 3.43
C HIS A 382 5.92 -4.89 3.11
N ASP A 383 5.54 -6.05 2.58
CA ASP A 383 6.45 -7.16 2.28
C ASP A 383 7.15 -7.06 0.92
N ARG A 384 7.19 -5.86 0.32
CA ARG A 384 8.02 -5.51 -0.83
C ARG A 384 9.16 -4.59 -0.37
N VAL A 385 10.37 -4.83 -0.84
CA VAL A 385 11.49 -3.90 -0.73
C VAL A 385 12.21 -3.78 -2.08
N TYR A 386 13.00 -2.73 -2.26
CA TYR A 386 13.90 -2.56 -3.41
C TYR A 386 15.33 -2.47 -2.89
N ASP A 387 16.06 -3.56 -3.02
CA ASP A 387 17.40 -3.74 -2.47
C ASP A 387 18.45 -3.33 -3.51
N ALA A 388 19.47 -2.58 -3.09
CA ALA A 388 20.59 -2.17 -3.93
C ALA A 388 21.88 -2.09 -3.11
N THR A 389 23.00 -2.51 -3.68
CA THR A 389 24.29 -2.63 -2.98
C THR A 389 25.27 -1.55 -3.45
N ALA A 390 25.95 -0.91 -2.50
CA ALA A 390 27.11 -0.05 -2.75
C ALA A 390 28.40 -0.83 -2.48
N THR A 391 29.16 -1.16 -3.53
CA THR A 391 30.46 -1.85 -3.44
C THR A 391 31.60 -0.85 -3.58
N LEU A 392 32.45 -0.73 -2.55
CA LEU A 392 33.63 0.12 -2.55
C LEU A 392 34.81 -0.51 -3.32
N GLY A 393 35.77 0.32 -3.73
CA GLY A 393 36.97 -0.12 -4.47
C GLY A 393 37.93 -1.04 -3.70
N ASN A 394 37.72 -1.25 -2.39
CA ASN A 394 38.42 -2.27 -1.60
C ASN A 394 37.70 -3.64 -1.58
N GLY A 395 36.52 -3.75 -2.23
CA GLY A 395 35.68 -4.95 -2.25
C GLY A 395 34.65 -5.05 -1.12
N THR A 396 34.69 -4.17 -0.11
CA THR A 396 33.63 -4.11 0.92
C THR A 396 32.33 -3.63 0.27
N SER A 397 31.22 -4.28 0.61
CA SER A 397 29.90 -3.98 0.06
C SER A 397 28.89 -3.75 1.17
N TYR A 398 27.96 -2.83 0.94
CA TYR A 398 26.92 -2.40 1.87
C TYR A 398 25.58 -2.50 1.18
N ASP A 399 24.67 -3.30 1.72
CA ASP A 399 23.34 -3.52 1.17
C ASP A 399 22.37 -2.48 1.74
N GLY A 400 21.57 -1.86 0.87
CA GLY A 400 20.71 -0.74 1.22
C GLY A 400 19.47 -0.67 0.33
N ALA A 401 18.71 0.42 0.45
CA ALA A 401 17.52 0.62 -0.37
C ALA A 401 17.85 1.40 -1.66
N GLY A 402 17.27 1.01 -2.80
CA GLY A 402 17.45 1.74 -4.06
C GLY A 402 16.65 1.19 -5.25
N LEU A 403 16.12 2.10 -6.08
CA LEU A 403 15.34 1.81 -7.29
C LEU A 403 16.10 2.04 -8.61
N GLY A 404 17.34 2.56 -8.55
CA GLY A 404 18.08 3.04 -9.70
C GLY A 404 18.69 1.96 -10.60
N THR A 405 19.26 2.38 -11.73
CA THR A 405 20.08 1.52 -12.61
C THR A 405 21.50 1.33 -12.05
N ALA A 406 22.23 0.31 -12.53
CA ALA A 406 23.59 0.06 -12.07
C ALA A 406 24.58 1.17 -12.49
N VAL A 407 25.49 1.55 -11.58
CA VAL A 407 26.57 2.51 -11.83
C VAL A 407 27.91 1.77 -11.77
N ALA A 408 28.65 1.83 -12.88
CA ALA A 408 29.98 1.22 -13.00
C ALA A 408 30.98 1.88 -12.04
N SER A 409 32.05 1.16 -11.68
CA SER A 409 33.02 1.64 -10.68
C SER A 409 33.60 3.00 -11.06
N SER A 410 33.27 4.01 -10.24
CA SER A 410 33.53 5.43 -10.46
C SER A 410 34.18 6.04 -9.21
N PRO A 411 34.89 7.18 -9.30
CA PRO A 411 35.46 7.83 -8.13
C PRO A 411 34.36 8.20 -7.12
N LEU A 412 34.63 7.96 -5.83
CA LEU A 412 33.73 8.27 -4.72
C LEU A 412 34.24 9.54 -4.01
N VAL A 413 33.33 10.44 -3.65
CA VAL A 413 33.65 11.66 -2.89
C VAL A 413 32.60 11.93 -1.83
N TYR A 414 32.98 12.48 -0.68
CA TYR A 414 32.02 13.02 0.30
C TYR A 414 31.62 14.45 -0.08
N ALA A 415 30.33 14.74 0.02
CA ALA A 415 29.75 16.02 -0.39
C ALA A 415 30.32 17.25 0.35
N GLY A 416 30.77 17.07 1.61
CA GLY A 416 31.39 18.14 2.40
C GLY A 416 32.70 18.66 1.80
N ASP A 417 33.50 17.79 1.17
CA ASP A 417 34.83 18.13 0.65
C ASP A 417 34.78 18.67 -0.78
N VAL A 418 33.77 18.25 -1.55
CA VAL A 418 33.51 18.73 -2.92
C VAL A 418 32.61 19.96 -2.97
N LYS A 419 32.44 20.67 -1.86
CA LYS A 419 31.64 21.90 -1.79
C LYS A 419 32.21 23.04 -2.64
N LEU A 420 31.33 23.94 -3.10
CA LEU A 420 31.68 25.26 -3.60
C LEU A 420 32.32 26.11 -2.51
N ALA A 421 33.20 27.05 -2.89
CA ALA A 421 33.88 27.94 -1.93
C ALA A 421 32.88 28.75 -1.07
N SER A 422 31.83 29.26 -1.71
CA SER A 422 30.72 30.03 -1.13
C SER A 422 29.77 29.22 -0.22
N ALA A 423 29.71 27.90 -0.36
CA ALA A 423 28.70 27.08 0.31
C ALA A 423 29.00 26.85 1.80
N SER A 424 27.94 26.82 2.62
CA SER A 424 28.01 26.31 3.99
C SER A 424 28.40 24.82 4.00
N LEU A 425 29.31 24.41 4.90
CA LEU A 425 29.71 23.02 5.02
C LEU A 425 28.51 22.12 5.33
N THR A 426 27.66 22.50 6.30
CA THR A 426 26.49 21.71 6.70
C THR A 426 25.48 21.54 5.56
N ASN A 427 25.33 22.56 4.70
CA ASN A 427 24.43 22.48 3.55
C ASN A 427 25.05 21.60 2.43
N ALA A 428 26.37 21.67 2.23
CA ALA A 428 27.08 20.87 1.26
C ALA A 428 27.15 19.38 1.64
N GLN A 429 27.41 19.06 2.91
CA GLN A 429 27.30 17.69 3.45
C GLN A 429 25.93 17.08 3.17
N LEU A 430 24.88 17.90 3.28
CA LEU A 430 23.50 17.54 2.98
C LEU A 430 23.13 17.62 1.49
N CYS A 431 24.04 17.95 0.57
CA CYS A 431 23.77 18.08 -0.88
C CYS A 431 22.59 19.01 -1.22
N TYR A 432 22.54 20.20 -0.59
CA TYR A 432 21.63 21.27 -1.00
C TYR A 432 21.94 21.76 -2.43
N ALA A 433 20.92 22.21 -3.15
CA ALA A 433 21.08 22.95 -4.41
C ALA A 433 22.12 24.10 -4.27
N ASP A 434 22.88 24.34 -5.34
CA ASP A 434 23.96 25.34 -5.42
C ASP A 434 25.07 25.20 -4.34
N THR A 435 25.28 24.01 -3.77
CA THR A 435 26.38 23.78 -2.80
C THR A 435 27.54 22.92 -3.28
N LEU A 436 27.33 22.06 -4.27
CA LEU A 436 28.35 21.16 -4.82
C LEU A 436 29.14 21.83 -5.95
N ASP A 437 30.45 21.59 -6.01
CA ASP A 437 31.35 22.15 -7.03
C ASP A 437 31.42 21.21 -8.26
N PRO A 438 30.87 21.60 -9.43
CA PRO A 438 30.81 20.70 -10.58
C PRO A 438 32.19 20.24 -11.07
N ALA A 439 33.23 21.08 -10.92
CA ALA A 439 34.59 20.72 -11.29
C ALA A 439 35.20 19.64 -10.36
N LYS A 440 34.58 19.39 -9.20
CA LYS A 440 34.96 18.33 -8.26
C LYS A 440 34.02 17.12 -8.30
N VAL A 441 32.80 17.24 -8.83
CA VAL A 441 31.76 16.20 -8.82
C VAL A 441 31.57 15.49 -10.16
N VAL A 442 31.89 16.14 -11.29
CA VAL A 442 31.65 15.56 -12.62
C VAL A 442 32.24 14.15 -12.79
N GLY A 443 31.40 13.19 -13.19
CA GLY A 443 31.78 11.79 -13.40
C GLY A 443 31.96 10.94 -12.13
N LYS A 444 31.48 11.39 -10.96
CA LYS A 444 31.69 10.73 -9.66
C LYS A 444 30.41 10.26 -8.99
N ILE A 445 30.56 9.33 -8.05
CA ILE A 445 29.53 9.01 -7.05
C ILE A 445 29.75 9.93 -5.84
N VAL A 446 28.68 10.53 -5.32
CA VAL A 446 28.74 11.43 -4.16
C VAL A 446 28.09 10.76 -2.95
N LEU A 447 28.80 10.68 -1.82
CA LEU A 447 28.17 10.39 -0.53
C LEU A 447 27.57 11.69 0.03
N CYS A 448 26.25 11.70 0.16
CA CYS A 448 25.46 12.77 0.75
C CYS A 448 24.95 12.32 2.12
N ASP A 449 24.90 13.23 3.09
CA ASP A 449 24.24 12.98 4.38
C ASP A 449 22.72 13.16 4.25
N ARG A 450 21.95 12.30 4.91
CA ARG A 450 20.52 12.51 5.15
C ARG A 450 20.33 13.58 6.24
N GLY A 451 19.30 14.40 6.06
CA GLY A 451 18.96 15.49 6.97
C GLY A 451 17.69 16.23 6.53
N THR A 452 17.69 17.55 6.62
CA THR A 452 16.49 18.42 6.59
C THR A 452 15.91 18.77 5.23
N ILE A 453 16.48 18.31 4.11
CA ILE A 453 15.93 18.48 2.76
C ILE A 453 15.49 17.13 2.18
N ALA A 454 14.61 17.17 1.18
CA ALA A 454 14.07 15.95 0.58
C ALA A 454 15.18 15.11 -0.04
N ARG A 455 14.99 13.79 -0.03
CA ARG A 455 16.05 12.85 -0.43
C ARG A 455 16.29 12.92 -1.94
N VAL A 456 15.24 13.14 -2.73
CA VAL A 456 15.33 13.30 -4.19
C VAL A 456 16.02 14.61 -4.60
N GLU A 457 15.79 15.73 -3.90
CA GLU A 457 16.48 17.01 -4.14
C GLU A 457 18.01 16.87 -4.09
N LYS A 458 18.53 16.05 -3.18
CA LYS A 458 19.97 15.74 -3.08
C LYS A 458 20.50 15.12 -4.36
N SER A 459 19.76 14.18 -4.95
CA SER A 459 20.14 13.56 -6.22
C SER A 459 20.05 14.53 -7.40
N GLN A 460 19.14 15.53 -7.37
CA GLN A 460 19.14 16.61 -8.38
C GLN A 460 20.43 17.43 -8.25
N SER A 461 20.80 17.88 -7.05
CA SER A 461 22.04 18.65 -6.86
C SER A 461 23.29 17.86 -7.25
N VAL A 462 23.29 16.53 -7.11
CA VAL A 462 24.37 15.66 -7.63
C VAL A 462 24.34 15.57 -9.15
N GLN A 463 23.17 15.44 -9.78
CA GLN A 463 22.99 15.44 -11.24
C GLN A 463 23.46 16.77 -11.86
N ASP A 464 23.05 17.91 -11.28
CA ASP A 464 23.39 19.27 -11.75
C ASP A 464 24.90 19.54 -11.69
N ALA A 465 25.56 18.98 -10.68
CA ALA A 465 27.02 19.02 -10.53
C ALA A 465 27.76 17.97 -11.40
N GLY A 466 27.04 17.22 -12.24
CA GLY A 466 27.58 16.24 -13.19
C GLY A 466 27.92 14.87 -12.60
N GLY A 467 27.44 14.55 -11.40
CA GLY A 467 27.63 13.26 -10.74
C GLY A 467 26.86 12.13 -11.45
N VAL A 468 27.34 10.89 -11.27
CA VAL A 468 26.80 9.69 -11.94
C VAL A 468 26.07 8.73 -10.99
N GLY A 469 26.07 9.01 -9.69
CA GLY A 469 25.40 8.22 -8.66
C GLY A 469 25.49 8.87 -7.28
N MET A 470 24.69 8.41 -6.33
CA MET A 470 24.69 8.90 -4.95
C MET A 470 24.68 7.74 -3.94
N ILE A 471 25.41 7.91 -2.84
CA ILE A 471 25.20 7.12 -1.62
C ILE A 471 24.52 8.07 -0.62
N LEU A 472 23.28 7.80 -0.24
CA LEU A 472 22.59 8.60 0.76
C LEU A 472 22.72 7.93 2.13
N ALA A 473 23.46 8.58 3.03
CA ALA A 473 23.85 7.96 4.29
C ALA A 473 23.04 8.51 5.47
N ASN A 474 22.44 7.64 6.27
CA ASN A 474 21.82 8.03 7.55
C ASN A 474 22.90 8.55 8.51
N THR A 475 22.58 9.58 9.28
CA THR A 475 23.48 10.20 10.28
C THR A 475 23.17 9.75 11.71
N ALA A 476 22.07 9.00 11.89
CA ALA A 476 21.58 8.38 13.12
C ALA A 476 20.54 7.29 12.75
N PRO A 477 20.21 6.34 13.66
CA PRO A 477 19.26 5.24 13.40
C PRO A 477 17.95 5.72 12.75
N SER A 478 17.69 5.26 11.53
CA SER A 478 16.55 5.68 10.71
C SER A 478 16.22 4.66 9.62
N SER A 479 15.00 4.68 9.09
CA SER A 479 14.54 3.73 8.06
C SER A 479 15.30 3.91 6.75
N LEU A 480 15.62 2.82 6.04
CA LEU A 480 15.97 2.91 4.62
C LEU A 480 14.68 2.96 3.78
N ASN A 481 14.73 3.65 2.63
CA ASN A 481 13.55 4.05 1.86
C ASN A 481 13.93 4.19 0.38
N ALA A 482 13.29 3.44 -0.51
CA ALA A 482 13.59 3.44 -1.93
C ALA A 482 12.78 4.52 -2.68
N ASP A 483 13.43 5.64 -3.02
CA ASP A 483 12.84 6.71 -3.83
C ASP A 483 13.26 6.60 -5.29
N LEU A 484 12.50 7.25 -6.18
CA LEU A 484 12.92 7.57 -7.53
C LEU A 484 13.92 8.75 -7.47
N HIS A 485 15.13 8.54 -8.00
CA HIS A 485 16.24 9.50 -7.92
C HIS A 485 16.82 9.85 -9.29
N PHE A 486 17.30 11.09 -9.42
CA PHE A 486 17.91 11.66 -10.64
C PHE A 486 19.22 11.04 -11.07
N VAL A 487 19.97 10.51 -10.10
CA VAL A 487 21.11 9.64 -10.31
C VAL A 487 20.86 8.36 -9.52
N PRO A 488 21.31 7.18 -9.98
CA PRO A 488 21.09 5.97 -9.22
C PRO A 488 21.67 6.09 -7.82
N THR A 489 20.88 5.68 -6.84
CA THR A 489 21.12 5.98 -5.43
C THR A 489 20.95 4.73 -4.58
N VAL A 490 21.89 4.52 -3.66
CA VAL A 490 21.77 3.53 -2.58
C VAL A 490 21.67 4.26 -1.25
N HIS A 491 20.67 3.92 -0.43
CA HIS A 491 20.47 4.45 0.92
C HIS A 491 21.10 3.48 1.92
N VAL A 492 22.03 3.96 2.75
CA VAL A 492 22.76 3.15 3.75
C VAL A 492 22.53 3.67 5.18
N ASP A 493 22.70 2.82 6.19
CA ASP A 493 22.52 3.19 7.59
C ASP A 493 23.70 4.01 8.16
N GLU A 494 23.62 4.40 9.44
CA GLU A 494 24.66 5.21 10.09
C GLU A 494 25.91 4.43 10.52
N VAL A 495 25.82 3.10 10.64
CA VAL A 495 26.96 2.21 10.88
C VAL A 495 27.78 2.10 9.60
N ASP A 496 27.10 1.83 8.49
CA ASP A 496 27.67 1.76 7.15
C ASP A 496 28.20 3.12 6.70
N ARG A 497 27.50 4.23 6.98
CA ARG A 497 28.02 5.58 6.80
C ARG A 497 29.40 5.75 7.44
N THR A 498 29.55 5.28 8.67
CA THR A 498 30.79 5.42 9.44
C THR A 498 31.91 4.58 8.80
N ALA A 499 31.61 3.40 8.28
CA ALA A 499 32.57 2.56 7.58
C ALA A 499 32.98 3.14 6.20
N ILE A 500 32.03 3.68 5.44
CA ILE A 500 32.27 4.28 4.11
C ILE A 500 33.05 5.61 4.24
N MET A 501 32.74 6.45 5.23
CA MET A 501 33.53 7.67 5.50
C MET A 501 34.99 7.34 5.83
N ASN A 502 35.23 6.37 6.70
CA ASN A 502 36.59 5.90 7.01
C ASN A 502 37.34 5.39 5.77
N TYR A 503 36.64 4.81 4.78
CA TYR A 503 37.25 4.43 3.50
C TYR A 503 37.58 5.65 2.63
N ILE A 504 36.70 6.64 2.53
CA ILE A 504 36.94 7.89 1.78
C ILE A 504 38.17 8.61 2.33
N ASP A 505 38.30 8.70 3.66
CA ASP A 505 39.40 9.40 4.35
C ASP A 505 40.77 8.68 4.24
N THR A 506 40.78 7.35 3.99
CA THR A 506 42.01 6.53 4.04
C THR A 506 42.45 5.93 2.71
N ALA A 507 41.55 5.82 1.72
CA ALA A 507 41.91 5.33 0.39
C ALA A 507 42.62 6.42 -0.44
N PRO A 508 43.72 6.11 -1.15
CA PRO A 508 44.43 7.12 -1.96
C PRO A 508 43.67 7.53 -3.22
N ASN A 509 42.73 6.70 -3.69
CA ASN A 509 41.80 6.98 -4.78
C ASN A 509 40.49 6.23 -4.48
N PRO A 510 39.57 6.77 -3.64
CA PRO A 510 38.33 6.09 -3.30
C PRO A 510 37.43 5.93 -4.53
N THR A 511 36.84 4.74 -4.69
CA THR A 511 35.85 4.43 -5.73
C THR A 511 34.68 3.64 -5.16
N ALA A 512 33.55 3.68 -5.85
CA ALA A 512 32.39 2.82 -5.59
C ALA A 512 31.73 2.39 -6.90
N ALA A 513 30.96 1.30 -6.85
CA ALA A 513 29.98 0.89 -7.84
C ALA A 513 28.64 0.69 -7.15
N LEU A 514 27.53 0.94 -7.85
CA LEU A 514 26.17 0.73 -7.34
C LEU A 514 25.50 -0.36 -8.20
N THR A 515 24.81 -1.32 -7.58
CA THR A 515 23.97 -2.25 -8.35
C THR A 515 22.73 -1.55 -8.89
N ALA A 516 22.03 -2.19 -9.82
CA ALA A 516 20.64 -1.85 -10.06
C ALA A 516 19.79 -2.24 -8.84
N GLY A 517 18.66 -1.56 -8.63
CA GLY A 517 17.66 -1.95 -7.65
C GLY A 517 16.99 -3.28 -8.02
N VAL A 518 16.79 -4.14 -7.03
CA VAL A 518 16.16 -5.46 -7.17
C VAL A 518 14.89 -5.49 -6.33
N GLU A 519 13.74 -5.80 -6.95
CA GLU A 519 12.50 -5.99 -6.20
C GLU A 519 12.51 -7.34 -5.46
N THR A 520 12.39 -7.29 -4.13
CA THR A 520 12.21 -8.48 -3.29
C THR A 520 10.78 -8.50 -2.75
N ILE A 521 10.03 -9.56 -3.06
CA ILE A 521 8.66 -9.79 -2.56
C ILE A 521 8.67 -10.92 -1.52
N GLY A 522 7.96 -10.71 -0.41
CA GLY A 522 7.96 -11.61 0.75
C GLY A 522 8.96 -11.23 1.84
N ALA A 523 9.47 -10.00 1.82
CA ALA A 523 10.31 -9.45 2.89
C ALA A 523 9.55 -9.46 4.24
N ARG A 524 10.28 -9.52 5.36
CA ARG A 524 9.67 -9.56 6.71
C ARG A 524 8.91 -8.25 6.97
N ALA A 525 7.60 -8.34 7.10
CA ALA A 525 6.72 -7.18 7.29
C ALA A 525 5.45 -7.55 8.08
N PRO A 526 4.89 -6.62 8.87
CA PRO A 526 5.28 -5.22 9.00
C PRO A 526 6.40 -5.01 10.02
N LEU A 527 7.33 -4.12 9.69
CA LEU A 527 8.26 -3.49 10.62
C LEU A 527 7.79 -2.04 10.88
N MET A 528 8.00 -1.53 12.10
CA MET A 528 7.61 -0.17 12.47
C MET A 528 8.69 0.85 12.09
N ALA A 529 8.45 1.60 11.01
CA ALA A 529 9.39 2.58 10.47
C ALA A 529 9.85 3.62 11.50
N ALA A 530 11.15 3.87 11.60
CA ALA A 530 11.79 4.73 12.59
C ALA A 530 11.07 6.08 12.73
N PHE A 531 10.86 6.77 11.60
CA PHE A 531 10.21 8.07 11.54
C PHE A 531 8.77 8.09 12.08
N SER A 532 8.05 6.96 12.13
CA SER A 532 6.67 6.96 12.60
C SER A 532 6.63 7.49 14.03
N SER A 533 5.86 8.54 14.28
CA SER A 533 5.74 9.13 15.61
C SER A 533 5.18 8.12 16.63
N ARG A 534 5.67 8.19 17.86
CA ARG A 534 5.42 7.22 18.94
C ARG A 534 4.68 7.86 20.12
N GLY A 535 3.90 7.04 20.82
CA GLY A 535 3.29 7.39 22.10
C GLY A 535 4.29 7.48 23.26
N PRO A 536 3.80 7.56 24.52
CA PRO A 536 2.40 7.74 24.93
C PRO A 536 1.81 9.08 24.47
N ALA A 537 0.48 9.24 24.47
CA ALA A 537 -0.13 10.57 24.27
C ALA A 537 0.34 11.57 25.36
N LYS A 538 0.62 12.84 25.00
CA LYS A 538 0.88 13.90 26.01
C LYS A 538 -0.43 14.49 26.49
N ALA A 539 -1.38 14.72 25.58
CA ALA A 539 -2.72 15.13 25.94
C ALA A 539 -3.37 14.01 26.79
N GLY A 540 -4.02 14.38 27.91
CA GLY A 540 -4.59 13.40 28.84
C GLY A 540 -3.56 12.53 29.57
N GLY A 541 -2.30 12.97 29.68
CA GLY A 541 -1.31 12.39 30.60
C GLY A 541 -0.84 10.96 30.33
N GLY A 542 -1.27 10.35 29.21
CA GLY A 542 -0.99 8.95 28.86
C GLY A 542 -2.11 7.96 29.17
N ASP A 543 -3.29 8.42 29.63
CA ASP A 543 -4.48 7.57 29.81
C ASP A 543 -5.10 7.11 28.48
N LEU A 544 -4.64 7.66 27.35
CA LEU A 544 -4.89 7.15 26.00
C LEU A 544 -3.62 6.52 25.41
N ILE A 545 -3.74 5.28 24.92
CA ILE A 545 -2.74 4.69 24.01
C ILE A 545 -2.92 5.35 22.64
N LYS A 546 -1.83 5.94 22.15
CA LYS A 546 -1.69 6.47 20.78
C LYS A 546 -0.34 6.00 20.22
N PRO A 547 -0.21 5.67 18.92
CA PRO A 547 -1.26 5.63 17.88
C PRO A 547 -2.37 4.60 18.19
N ASP A 548 -3.49 4.62 17.46
CA ASP A 548 -4.58 3.66 17.65
C ASP A 548 -4.29 2.32 16.93
N ILE A 549 -3.62 2.40 15.77
CA ILE A 549 -3.33 1.28 14.85
C ILE A 549 -2.14 1.62 13.95
N THR A 550 -1.55 0.64 13.26
CA THR A 550 -0.59 0.87 12.14
C THR A 550 -1.09 0.25 10.83
N ALA A 551 -0.60 0.78 9.71
CA ALA A 551 -0.88 0.30 8.35
C ALA A 551 0.36 0.54 7.44
N PRO A 552 0.37 0.06 6.18
CA PRO A 552 1.48 0.31 5.26
C PRO A 552 1.67 1.81 5.02
N GLY A 553 2.88 2.30 5.25
CA GLY A 553 3.24 3.72 5.11
C GLY A 553 4.71 3.92 4.75
N VAL A 554 5.33 2.89 4.16
CA VAL A 554 6.69 2.90 3.63
C VAL A 554 6.63 2.48 2.18
N ASP A 555 7.30 3.24 1.32
CA ASP A 555 7.55 3.01 -0.11
C ASP A 555 6.26 2.58 -0.84
N VAL A 556 5.21 3.39 -0.61
CA VAL A 556 3.86 3.22 -1.18
C VAL A 556 3.83 3.89 -2.54
N LEU A 557 3.56 3.11 -3.60
CA LEU A 557 3.39 3.61 -4.96
C LEU A 557 1.93 3.99 -5.18
N ALA A 558 1.68 5.27 -5.47
CA ALA A 558 0.35 5.79 -5.77
C ALA A 558 0.42 6.94 -6.81
N ALA A 559 -0.70 7.58 -7.13
CA ALA A 559 -0.72 8.74 -8.03
C ALA A 559 0.04 9.92 -7.43
N TYR A 560 0.66 10.74 -8.27
CA TYR A 560 1.38 11.94 -7.86
C TYR A 560 1.13 13.09 -8.85
N ALA A 561 1.50 14.31 -8.47
CA ALA A 561 1.46 15.45 -9.37
C ALA A 561 2.79 15.56 -10.15
N PRO A 562 2.77 15.80 -11.47
CA PRO A 562 4.01 15.99 -12.25
C PRO A 562 4.72 17.33 -11.95
N THR A 563 4.09 18.21 -11.17
CA THR A 563 4.59 19.50 -10.68
C THR A 563 5.37 19.35 -9.36
N SER A 564 5.85 20.45 -8.76
CA SER A 564 6.49 20.55 -7.42
C SER A 564 7.28 19.32 -6.95
N GLY A 565 8.43 19.05 -7.55
CA GLY A 565 9.27 17.92 -7.12
C GLY A 565 8.77 16.54 -7.52
N GLY A 566 7.70 16.43 -8.31
CA GLY A 566 7.27 15.21 -8.99
C GLY A 566 7.84 15.05 -10.41
N PHE A 567 8.54 16.06 -10.92
CA PHE A 567 9.44 15.97 -12.08
C PHE A 567 8.85 15.38 -13.38
N GLY A 568 7.56 15.57 -13.63
CA GLY A 568 6.84 15.00 -14.76
C GLY A 568 6.21 13.62 -14.51
N HIS A 569 6.51 13.00 -13.36
CA HIS A 569 5.96 11.70 -12.97
C HIS A 569 4.50 11.85 -12.51
N ASN A 570 3.63 10.96 -13.00
CA ASN A 570 2.22 10.90 -12.58
C ASN A 570 1.99 9.89 -11.44
N PHE A 571 3.05 9.20 -11.00
CA PHE A 571 3.04 8.21 -9.93
C PHE A 571 4.38 8.25 -9.21
N ASP A 572 4.40 8.06 -7.89
CA ASP A 572 5.63 8.09 -7.10
C ASP A 572 5.56 7.21 -5.83
N TYR A 573 6.72 6.86 -5.30
CA TYR A 573 6.94 6.13 -4.05
C TYR A 573 7.08 7.10 -2.89
N LEU A 574 6.09 7.14 -1.99
CA LEU A 574 6.17 7.96 -0.77
C LEU A 574 6.18 7.13 0.51
N SER A 575 6.87 7.69 1.51
CA SER A 575 7.08 7.13 2.84
C SER A 575 6.66 8.15 3.91
N GLY A 576 5.69 7.77 4.74
CA GLY A 576 5.11 8.64 5.76
C GLY A 576 3.87 8.04 6.43
N THR A 577 3.55 8.52 7.62
CA THR A 577 2.22 8.27 8.25
C THR A 577 1.08 8.90 7.44
N SER A 578 1.40 9.87 6.59
CA SER A 578 0.55 10.38 5.51
C SER A 578 0.10 9.32 4.52
N MET A 579 0.88 8.25 4.31
CA MET A 579 0.52 7.15 3.39
C MET A 579 -0.21 6.03 4.12
N SER A 580 -0.03 5.86 5.44
CA SER A 580 -0.77 4.86 6.22
C SER A 580 -2.17 5.31 6.65
N SER A 581 -2.38 6.61 6.89
CA SER A 581 -3.72 7.18 7.11
C SER A 581 -4.74 6.86 6.00
N PRO A 582 -4.46 7.08 4.70
CA PRO A 582 -5.40 6.80 3.62
C PRO A 582 -5.67 5.31 3.43
N HIS A 583 -4.72 4.41 3.75
CA HIS A 583 -5.02 2.98 3.85
C HIS A 583 -6.17 2.74 4.84
N ILE A 584 -6.07 3.28 6.08
CA ILE A 584 -7.14 3.16 7.08
C ILE A 584 -8.44 3.85 6.63
N ALA A 585 -8.38 4.99 5.95
CA ALA A 585 -9.56 5.67 5.42
C ALA A 585 -10.32 4.80 4.40
N GLY A 586 -9.62 4.22 3.43
CA GLY A 586 -10.24 3.31 2.45
C GLY A 586 -10.74 2.00 3.07
N LEU A 587 -9.99 1.42 4.02
CA LEU A 587 -10.44 0.25 4.78
C LEU A 587 -11.68 0.55 5.64
N ALA A 588 -11.79 1.76 6.20
CA ALA A 588 -13.00 2.22 6.89
C ALA A 588 -14.18 2.37 5.92
N ALA A 589 -13.97 2.85 4.70
CA ALA A 589 -15.02 2.89 3.67
C ALA A 589 -15.55 1.48 3.34
N LEU A 590 -14.68 0.48 3.23
CA LEU A 590 -15.09 -0.93 3.05
C LEU A 590 -15.89 -1.47 4.24
N LEU A 591 -15.57 -1.07 5.47
CA LEU A 591 -16.34 -1.44 6.67
C LEU A 591 -17.70 -0.72 6.74
N ILE A 592 -17.78 0.56 6.36
CA ILE A 592 -19.03 1.32 6.28
C ILE A 592 -19.95 0.71 5.22
N GLN A 593 -19.42 0.34 4.05
CA GLN A 593 -20.18 -0.40 3.05
C GLN A 593 -20.74 -1.72 3.61
N ALA A 594 -19.92 -2.49 4.33
CA ALA A 594 -20.35 -3.73 4.95
C ALA A 594 -21.34 -3.54 6.12
N ARG A 595 -21.32 -2.38 6.78
CA ARG A 595 -22.06 -2.08 8.00
C ARG A 595 -22.59 -0.61 8.01
N PRO A 596 -23.54 -0.22 7.15
CA PRO A 596 -23.93 1.18 6.98
C PRO A 596 -24.60 1.85 8.20
N THR A 597 -24.85 1.10 9.28
CA THR A 597 -25.45 1.58 10.53
C THR A 597 -24.46 1.64 11.70
N TRP A 598 -23.17 1.40 11.47
CA TRP A 598 -22.14 1.50 12.50
C TRP A 598 -21.67 2.94 12.70
N THR A 599 -21.39 3.31 13.96
CA THR A 599 -20.74 4.58 14.27
C THR A 599 -19.27 4.58 13.84
N PRO A 600 -18.64 5.76 13.67
CA PRO A 600 -17.18 5.89 13.53
C PRO A 600 -16.39 5.09 14.58
N MET A 601 -16.86 5.04 15.83
CA MET A 601 -16.18 4.29 16.90
C MET A 601 -16.36 2.78 16.79
N MET A 602 -17.49 2.28 16.27
CA MET A 602 -17.65 0.86 15.97
C MET A 602 -16.75 0.43 14.81
N VAL A 603 -16.60 1.26 13.76
CA VAL A 603 -15.65 1.04 12.66
C VAL A 603 -14.20 1.05 13.16
N LYS A 604 -13.82 2.10 13.93
CA LYS A 604 -12.50 2.21 14.59
C LYS A 604 -12.23 0.98 15.46
N SER A 605 -13.21 0.58 16.27
CA SER A 605 -13.07 -0.59 17.13
C SER A 605 -12.94 -1.89 16.36
N ALA A 606 -13.59 -2.07 15.21
CA ALA A 606 -13.45 -3.29 14.41
C ALA A 606 -12.04 -3.42 13.82
N LEU A 607 -11.47 -2.31 13.34
CA LEU A 607 -10.08 -2.23 12.88
C LEU A 607 -9.10 -2.52 14.02
N MET A 608 -9.29 -1.88 15.18
CA MET A 608 -8.42 -2.05 16.36
C MET A 608 -8.47 -3.46 16.94
N THR A 609 -9.67 -4.01 17.20
CA THR A 609 -9.79 -5.27 17.97
C THR A 609 -9.39 -6.53 17.20
N THR A 610 -9.25 -6.42 15.89
CA THR A 610 -8.85 -7.51 14.99
C THR A 610 -7.45 -7.34 14.39
N ALA A 611 -6.73 -6.28 14.75
CA ALA A 611 -5.37 -6.00 14.29
C ALA A 611 -4.35 -7.06 14.77
N SER A 612 -3.37 -7.36 13.91
CA SER A 612 -2.28 -8.30 14.19
C SER A 612 -1.14 -7.61 14.96
N VAL A 613 -0.63 -8.26 16.01
CA VAL A 613 0.69 -7.90 16.59
C VAL A 613 1.83 -8.76 16.05
N LEU A 614 1.54 -9.58 15.05
CA LEU A 614 2.49 -10.47 14.38
C LEU A 614 2.74 -10.01 12.94
N ASP A 615 3.95 -10.26 12.46
CA ASP A 615 4.38 -10.10 11.08
C ASP A 615 4.02 -11.32 10.21
N ASN A 616 4.34 -11.24 8.91
CA ASN A 616 4.11 -12.29 7.92
C ASN A 616 4.93 -13.59 8.14
N THR A 617 5.91 -13.59 9.05
CA THR A 617 6.60 -14.81 9.52
C THR A 617 5.93 -15.42 10.76
N GLY A 618 4.93 -14.75 11.34
CA GLY A 618 4.28 -15.13 12.59
C GLY A 618 5.04 -14.69 13.85
N ALA A 619 6.14 -13.96 13.71
CA ALA A 619 6.88 -13.39 14.82
C ALA A 619 6.26 -12.04 15.27
N PRO A 620 6.52 -11.56 16.50
CA PRO A 620 6.04 -10.25 16.93
C PRO A 620 6.61 -9.12 16.05
N ILE A 621 5.77 -8.11 15.76
CA ILE A 621 6.20 -6.89 15.08
C ILE A 621 7.37 -6.25 15.85
N THR A 622 8.45 -5.92 15.13
CA THR A 622 9.57 -5.13 15.65
C THR A 622 9.59 -3.75 15.00
N ASN A 623 10.43 -2.86 15.52
CA ASN A 623 10.90 -1.70 14.76
C ASN A 623 11.83 -2.17 13.63
N ASP A 624 12.19 -1.23 12.76
CA ASP A 624 13.16 -1.43 11.68
C ASP A 624 14.59 -1.68 12.18
N ASP A 625 15.00 -1.06 13.29
CA ASP A 625 16.23 -1.39 14.04
C ASP A 625 16.22 -2.78 14.73
N GLY A 626 15.19 -3.59 14.49
CA GLY A 626 15.00 -4.92 15.07
C GLY A 626 14.53 -4.94 16.54
N THR A 627 14.43 -3.79 17.22
CA THR A 627 13.99 -3.74 18.62
C THR A 627 12.49 -4.04 18.76
N ALA A 628 12.07 -4.54 19.93
CA ALA A 628 10.69 -4.96 20.16
C ALA A 628 9.70 -3.78 20.11
N ALA A 629 8.72 -3.84 19.20
CA ALA A 629 7.66 -2.85 19.12
C ALA A 629 6.52 -3.16 20.11
N ASN A 630 5.88 -2.11 20.62
CA ASN A 630 4.80 -2.19 21.60
C ASN A 630 3.62 -1.27 21.19
N PRO A 631 2.54 -1.16 21.98
CA PRO A 631 1.38 -0.32 21.65
C PRO A 631 1.68 1.19 21.47
N PHE A 632 2.79 1.72 21.96
CA PHE A 632 3.19 3.10 21.63
C PHE A 632 3.88 3.22 20.25
N ASN A 633 4.18 2.09 19.61
CA ASN A 633 4.68 1.99 18.24
C ASN A 633 3.51 1.71 17.28
N TYR A 634 2.74 0.63 17.50
CA TYR A 634 1.70 0.15 16.56
C TYR A 634 0.24 0.29 17.07
N GLY A 635 0.01 0.84 18.26
CA GLY A 635 -1.32 0.90 18.85
C GLY A 635 -1.88 -0.48 19.17
N SER A 636 -2.96 -0.85 18.48
CA SER A 636 -3.58 -2.17 18.62
C SER A 636 -2.81 -3.28 17.88
N GLY A 637 -2.11 -2.91 16.80
CA GLY A 637 -1.43 -3.81 15.86
C GLY A 637 -1.50 -3.28 14.42
N HIS A 638 -1.03 -4.05 13.46
CA HIS A 638 -1.22 -3.80 12.03
C HIS A 638 -2.61 -4.24 11.58
N VAL A 639 -3.25 -3.44 10.71
CA VAL A 639 -4.64 -3.63 10.29
C VAL A 639 -4.87 -4.93 9.49
N ALA A 640 -6.01 -5.60 9.73
CA ALA A 640 -6.37 -6.86 9.08
C ALA A 640 -7.85 -6.87 8.66
N LEU A 641 -8.19 -6.26 7.50
CA LEU A 641 -9.59 -6.06 7.09
C LEU A 641 -10.39 -7.36 7.01
N THR A 642 -9.79 -8.43 6.50
CA THR A 642 -10.45 -9.74 6.31
C THR A 642 -11.01 -10.31 7.62
N SER A 643 -10.45 -9.91 8.78
CA SER A 643 -11.00 -10.14 10.12
C SER A 643 -11.95 -9.01 10.58
N ALA A 644 -11.60 -7.75 10.35
CA ALA A 644 -12.40 -6.57 10.72
C ALA A 644 -13.80 -6.52 10.08
N LEU A 645 -13.99 -7.16 8.91
CA LEU A 645 -15.30 -7.34 8.26
C LEU A 645 -16.26 -8.26 9.05
N THR A 646 -15.72 -9.14 9.88
CA THR A 646 -16.48 -10.09 10.72
C THR A 646 -15.93 -10.15 12.14
N PRO A 647 -15.90 -9.00 12.88
CA PRO A 647 -15.37 -8.96 14.23
C PRO A 647 -16.40 -9.57 15.19
N ASN A 648 -15.95 -10.03 16.35
CA ASN A 648 -16.85 -10.55 17.38
C ASN A 648 -17.51 -9.43 18.20
N LEU A 649 -16.67 -8.52 18.70
CA LEU A 649 -17.03 -7.49 19.67
C LEU A 649 -16.52 -6.13 19.18
N VAL A 650 -17.34 -5.10 19.37
CA VAL A 650 -16.95 -3.69 19.16
C VAL A 650 -17.24 -2.85 20.40
N PHE A 651 -16.30 -1.96 20.72
CA PHE A 651 -16.44 -0.92 21.73
C PHE A 651 -16.99 0.34 21.04
N ASN A 652 -17.92 1.03 21.69
CA ASN A 652 -18.53 2.25 21.15
C ASN A 652 -18.50 3.35 22.22
N SER A 653 -18.27 4.59 21.80
CA SER A 653 -18.39 5.78 22.64
C SER A 653 -18.99 6.91 21.81
N VAL A 654 -19.70 7.83 22.46
CA VAL A 654 -20.44 8.91 21.79
C VAL A 654 -20.00 10.28 22.29
N ALA A 655 -20.49 11.33 21.62
CA ALA A 655 -20.19 12.73 21.91
C ALA A 655 -20.31 13.13 23.40
N ALA A 656 -21.23 12.51 24.15
CA ALA A 656 -21.39 12.73 25.59
C ALA A 656 -20.29 12.07 26.45
N ASP A 657 -19.79 10.91 26.06
CA ASP A 657 -18.67 10.23 26.75
C ASP A 657 -17.37 11.00 26.53
N TRP A 658 -17.17 11.50 25.31
CA TRP A 658 -16.01 12.33 24.95
C TRP A 658 -16.01 13.66 25.71
N GLN A 659 -17.17 14.31 25.88
CA GLN A 659 -17.24 15.51 26.74
C GLN A 659 -16.89 15.19 28.20
N LYS A 660 -17.40 14.08 28.77
CA LYS A 660 -17.06 13.64 30.13
C LYS A 660 -15.58 13.29 30.28
N PHE A 661 -14.95 12.70 29.25
CA PHE A 661 -13.51 12.45 29.21
C PHE A 661 -12.69 13.75 29.23
N VAL A 662 -13.04 14.74 28.40
CA VAL A 662 -12.35 16.04 28.38
C VAL A 662 -12.57 16.80 29.70
N CYS A 663 -13.75 16.70 30.30
CA CYS A 663 -14.01 17.19 31.67
C CYS A 663 -13.21 16.43 32.74
N GLY A 664 -12.89 15.15 32.52
CA GLY A 664 -12.01 14.35 33.35
C GLY A 664 -10.56 14.82 33.34
N THR A 665 -10.08 15.36 32.21
CA THR A 665 -8.74 15.95 32.10
C THR A 665 -8.66 17.41 32.54
N GLY A 666 -9.71 17.93 33.19
CA GLY A 666 -9.74 19.28 33.78
C GLY A 666 -9.95 20.42 32.78
N THR A 667 -10.37 20.12 31.55
CA THR A 667 -10.70 21.13 30.52
C THR A 667 -12.12 20.90 29.97
N LYS A 668 -12.54 21.58 28.90
CA LYS A 668 -13.83 21.35 28.23
C LYS A 668 -13.74 21.58 26.73
N ILE A 669 -14.60 20.90 25.98
CA ILE A 669 -14.72 21.11 24.52
C ILE A 669 -15.33 22.51 24.24
N PRO A 670 -14.77 23.32 23.32
CA PRO A 670 -15.32 24.62 22.96
C PRO A 670 -16.77 24.52 22.46
N GLY A 671 -17.65 25.34 23.05
CA GLY A 671 -19.09 25.35 22.77
C GLY A 671 -19.89 24.21 23.43
N ALA A 672 -19.27 23.29 24.17
CA ALA A 672 -20.00 22.29 24.96
C ALA A 672 -20.49 22.85 26.31
N PRO A 673 -21.48 22.19 26.96
CA PRO A 673 -21.92 22.55 28.31
C PRO A 673 -20.78 22.54 29.33
N ALA A 674 -21.00 23.20 30.48
CA ALA A 674 -20.04 23.18 31.58
C ALA A 674 -19.91 21.77 32.18
N CYS A 675 -18.72 21.40 32.65
CA CYS A 675 -18.47 20.09 33.25
C CYS A 675 -19.30 19.81 34.52
N SER A 676 -19.80 20.85 35.20
CA SER A 676 -20.78 20.73 36.28
C SER A 676 -22.17 20.24 35.82
N VAL A 677 -22.48 20.35 34.53
CA VAL A 677 -23.72 19.86 33.89
C VAL A 677 -23.48 18.51 33.22
N THR A 678 -22.37 18.37 32.49
CA THR A 678 -22.04 17.13 31.76
C THR A 678 -21.55 16.01 32.67
N GLY A 679 -20.98 16.36 33.82
CA GLY A 679 -20.16 15.47 34.64
C GLY A 679 -18.80 15.19 34.00
N SER A 680 -18.01 14.34 34.66
CA SER A 680 -16.73 13.84 34.19
C SER A 680 -16.63 12.31 34.38
N ILE A 681 -15.65 11.71 33.72
CA ILE A 681 -15.17 10.35 34.01
C ILE A 681 -13.65 10.40 34.23
N ASP A 682 -13.09 9.40 34.90
CA ASP A 682 -11.64 9.16 34.82
C ASP A 682 -11.24 8.95 33.34
N PRO A 683 -10.18 9.60 32.84
CA PRO A 683 -9.80 9.50 31.42
C PRO A 683 -9.54 8.07 30.93
N SER A 684 -8.95 7.21 31.77
CA SER A 684 -8.69 5.79 31.47
C SER A 684 -9.97 4.94 31.34
N ASN A 685 -11.07 5.45 31.89
CA ASN A 685 -12.39 4.80 31.89
C ASN A 685 -13.19 5.08 30.60
N LEU A 686 -12.68 5.87 29.65
CA LEU A 686 -13.34 6.06 28.36
C LEU A 686 -13.41 4.72 27.59
N ASN A 687 -14.57 4.44 26.98
CA ASN A 687 -14.87 3.15 26.38
C ASN A 687 -14.25 2.95 24.99
N LEU A 688 -12.92 2.80 24.97
CA LEU A 688 -12.12 2.50 23.78
C LEU A 688 -11.62 1.06 23.76
N ALA A 689 -11.24 0.60 22.56
CA ALA A 689 -10.57 -0.67 22.30
C ALA A 689 -9.08 -0.70 22.76
N SER A 690 -8.76 -0.01 23.85
CA SER A 690 -7.43 0.09 24.46
C SER A 690 -7.57 0.54 25.93
N ILE A 691 -6.55 0.28 26.76
CA ILE A 691 -6.50 0.74 28.16
C ILE A 691 -5.13 1.40 28.43
N GLY A 692 -5.10 2.74 28.47
CA GLY A 692 -3.98 3.50 29.02
C GLY A 692 -4.24 3.87 30.48
N ILE A 693 -3.21 3.80 31.33
CA ILE A 693 -3.20 4.46 32.66
C ILE A 693 -1.84 5.14 32.84
N GLY A 694 -1.80 6.46 32.75
CA GLY A 694 -0.59 7.27 32.85
C GLY A 694 -0.07 7.47 34.28
N GLN A 695 -0.91 7.25 35.30
CA GLN A 695 -0.55 7.33 36.73
C GLN A 695 -1.28 6.27 37.58
N LEU A 696 -0.90 4.99 37.47
CA LEU A 696 -1.45 3.91 38.30
C LEU A 696 -1.02 4.07 39.77
N ARG A 697 -1.93 4.53 40.64
CA ARG A 697 -1.70 4.75 42.08
C ARG A 697 -2.10 3.52 42.91
N GLY A 698 -1.25 2.49 42.88
CA GLY A 698 -1.44 1.26 43.65
C GLY A 698 -2.46 0.31 43.00
N SER A 699 -3.73 0.68 42.92
CA SER A 699 -4.77 -0.09 42.23
C SER A 699 -5.82 0.81 41.61
N GLN A 700 -6.28 0.48 40.41
CA GLN A 700 -7.27 1.26 39.66
C GLN A 700 -8.22 0.31 38.91
N ALA A 701 -9.52 0.61 38.97
CA ALA A 701 -10.54 -0.14 38.27
C ALA A 701 -11.11 0.72 37.12
N VAL A 702 -11.09 0.16 35.92
CA VAL A 702 -11.73 0.75 34.72
C VAL A 702 -12.85 -0.16 34.24
N THR A 703 -13.84 0.40 33.58
CA THR A 703 -14.94 -0.33 32.96
C THR A 703 -14.77 -0.34 31.44
N ARG A 704 -15.25 -1.39 30.80
CA ARG A 704 -15.42 -1.45 29.34
C ARG A 704 -16.75 -2.11 28.99
N THR A 705 -17.45 -1.53 28.03
CA THR A 705 -18.75 -2.00 27.52
C THR A 705 -18.61 -2.33 26.04
N PHE A 706 -18.92 -3.56 25.66
CA PHE A 706 -18.74 -4.03 24.29
C PHE A 706 -20.00 -4.72 23.77
N THR A 707 -20.28 -4.52 22.49
CA THR A 707 -21.45 -5.04 21.78
C THR A 707 -21.06 -6.24 20.94
N ASN A 708 -21.81 -7.34 21.06
CA ASN A 708 -21.65 -8.52 20.21
C ASN A 708 -22.23 -8.25 18.82
N VAL A 709 -21.37 -8.34 17.80
CA VAL A 709 -21.72 -8.14 16.38
C VAL A 709 -21.41 -9.38 15.52
N SER A 710 -21.22 -10.54 16.15
CA SER A 710 -20.89 -11.82 15.49
C SER A 710 -22.04 -12.48 14.72
N GLY A 711 -23.20 -11.82 14.63
CA GLY A 711 -24.42 -12.30 13.95
C GLY A 711 -25.27 -13.27 14.77
N LYS A 712 -24.85 -13.64 15.98
CA LYS A 712 -25.48 -14.69 16.81
C LYS A 712 -25.20 -14.51 18.29
N THR A 713 -26.03 -15.12 19.15
CA THR A 713 -25.74 -15.24 20.58
C THR A 713 -24.47 -16.07 20.79
N ALA A 714 -23.52 -15.55 21.57
CA ALA A 714 -22.23 -16.18 21.79
C ALA A 714 -21.72 -15.95 23.22
N ARG A 715 -20.77 -16.81 23.63
CA ARG A 715 -20.08 -16.75 24.92
C ARG A 715 -18.65 -16.26 24.70
N PHE A 716 -18.26 -15.24 25.45
CA PHE A 716 -16.95 -14.58 25.34
C PHE A 716 -16.17 -14.77 26.64
N THR A 717 -15.01 -15.41 26.55
CA THR A 717 -14.10 -15.68 27.67
C THR A 717 -12.88 -14.79 27.53
N VAL A 718 -12.56 -13.99 28.56
CA VAL A 718 -11.36 -13.14 28.55
C VAL A 718 -10.11 -13.93 28.92
N GLN A 719 -9.04 -13.72 28.17
CA GLN A 719 -7.68 -14.12 28.48
C GLN A 719 -6.88 -12.86 28.84
N VAL A 720 -6.04 -12.96 29.87
CA VAL A 720 -5.35 -11.81 30.48
C VAL A 720 -3.84 -11.98 30.34
N ALA A 721 -3.21 -11.10 29.57
CA ALA A 721 -1.77 -10.88 29.61
C ALA A 721 -1.52 -9.62 30.45
N ALA A 722 -1.30 -9.79 31.76
CA ALA A 722 -1.11 -8.67 32.68
C ALA A 722 0.20 -7.91 32.36
N PRO A 723 0.21 -6.56 32.43
CA PRO A 723 1.44 -5.79 32.34
C PRO A 723 2.49 -6.23 33.38
N ALA A 724 3.75 -6.29 32.98
CA ALA A 724 4.84 -6.74 33.84
C ALA A 724 4.85 -6.00 35.19
N GLY A 725 4.96 -6.76 36.29
CA GLY A 725 4.92 -6.23 37.65
C GLY A 725 3.55 -5.71 38.12
N THR A 726 2.46 -6.14 37.48
CA THR A 726 1.07 -5.86 37.90
C THR A 726 0.25 -7.15 37.94
N THR A 727 -0.89 -7.11 38.64
CA THR A 727 -1.98 -8.07 38.46
C THR A 727 -3.14 -7.39 37.74
N VAL A 728 -3.88 -8.15 36.93
CA VAL A 728 -5.08 -7.69 36.24
C VAL A 728 -6.18 -8.71 36.46
N THR A 729 -7.33 -8.27 36.95
CA THR A 729 -8.54 -9.10 37.10
C THR A 729 -9.69 -8.49 36.31
N VAL A 730 -10.58 -9.34 35.77
CA VAL A 730 -11.72 -8.93 34.97
C VAL A 730 -12.99 -9.58 35.55
N ASN A 731 -14.01 -8.77 35.82
CA ASN A 731 -15.26 -9.22 36.40
C ASN A 731 -16.48 -8.67 35.64
N PRO A 732 -17.38 -9.52 35.12
CA PRO A 732 -17.24 -10.97 34.97
C PRO A 732 -16.18 -11.35 33.93
N ALA A 733 -15.40 -12.39 34.20
CA ALA A 733 -14.38 -12.91 33.26
C ALA A 733 -14.97 -13.64 32.03
N VAL A 734 -16.25 -14.04 32.11
CA VAL A 734 -16.96 -14.70 31.02
C VAL A 734 -18.38 -14.12 30.92
N VAL A 735 -18.77 -13.73 29.71
CA VAL A 735 -20.10 -13.15 29.42
C VAL A 735 -20.78 -13.91 28.28
N GLN A 736 -22.10 -14.01 28.33
CA GLN A 736 -22.92 -14.53 27.24
C GLN A 736 -23.81 -13.39 26.75
N ILE A 737 -23.73 -13.06 25.47
CA ILE A 737 -24.33 -11.85 24.90
C ILE A 737 -25.13 -12.24 23.65
N ALA A 738 -26.38 -11.79 23.56
CA ALA A 738 -27.18 -11.92 22.34
C ALA A 738 -26.57 -11.08 21.19
N ASN A 739 -26.94 -11.37 19.94
CA ASN A 739 -26.50 -10.51 18.84
C ASN A 739 -27.05 -9.09 19.00
N ASN A 740 -26.23 -8.08 18.70
CA ASN A 740 -26.49 -6.64 18.88
C ASN A 740 -26.77 -6.19 20.34
N ALA A 741 -26.64 -7.08 21.33
CA ALA A 741 -26.66 -6.71 22.74
C ALA A 741 -25.24 -6.39 23.23
N SER A 742 -25.15 -5.68 24.36
CA SER A 742 -23.89 -5.29 25.00
C SER A 742 -23.71 -5.93 26.38
N ALA A 743 -22.47 -6.04 26.83
CA ALA A 743 -22.13 -6.33 28.23
C ALA A 743 -21.03 -5.39 28.71
N THR A 744 -21.05 -5.10 30.01
CA THR A 744 -20.01 -4.33 30.71
C THR A 744 -19.19 -5.25 31.60
N VAL A 745 -17.88 -5.05 31.62
CA VAL A 745 -16.96 -5.69 32.57
C VAL A 745 -16.13 -4.62 33.29
N THR A 746 -15.79 -4.89 34.55
CA THR A 746 -14.80 -4.13 35.31
C THR A 746 -13.45 -4.82 35.22
N ILE A 747 -12.41 -4.07 34.87
CA ILE A 747 -11.01 -4.49 34.82
C ILE A 747 -10.27 -3.77 35.95
N THR A 748 -9.78 -4.50 36.94
CA THR A 748 -8.96 -3.95 38.02
C THR A 748 -7.51 -4.26 37.77
N ILE A 749 -6.67 -3.22 37.70
CA ILE A 749 -5.22 -3.32 37.53
C ILE A 749 -4.56 -2.88 38.85
N SER A 750 -3.70 -3.73 39.40
CA SER A 750 -3.00 -3.46 40.66
C SER A 750 -1.49 -3.62 40.48
N ARG A 751 -0.72 -2.64 40.93
CA ARG A 751 0.74 -2.70 40.97
C ARG A 751 1.19 -3.76 41.99
N THR A 752 2.16 -4.59 41.63
CA THR A 752 2.89 -5.45 42.56
C THR A 752 4.36 -5.04 42.62
N THR A 753 5.15 -5.36 41.59
CA THR A 753 6.60 -5.09 41.51
C THR A 753 6.98 -4.12 40.39
N ALA A 754 6.02 -3.61 39.60
CA ALA A 754 6.31 -2.73 38.47
C ALA A 754 7.07 -1.47 38.91
N PRO A 755 8.13 -1.05 38.18
CA PRO A 755 8.92 0.12 38.51
C PRO A 755 8.11 1.42 38.38
N ASN A 756 8.41 2.39 39.26
CA ASN A 756 7.80 3.73 39.22
C ASN A 756 8.17 4.46 37.94
N ASN A 757 7.22 5.23 37.39
CA ASN A 757 7.36 6.09 36.22
C ASN A 757 7.75 5.43 34.88
N VAL A 758 7.83 4.09 34.82
CA VAL A 758 8.07 3.33 33.59
C VAL A 758 6.76 2.67 33.15
N TYR A 759 6.47 2.68 31.85
CA TYR A 759 5.32 1.95 31.31
C TYR A 759 5.60 0.45 31.23
N THR A 760 4.65 -0.37 31.67
CA THR A 760 4.61 -1.80 31.37
C THR A 760 3.38 -2.13 30.52
N ILE A 761 3.51 -3.15 29.67
CA ILE A 761 2.60 -3.44 28.56
C ILE A 761 1.94 -4.82 28.76
N GLY A 762 0.65 -4.92 28.44
CA GLY A 762 -0.13 -6.14 28.46
C GLY A 762 -1.26 -6.12 27.42
N SER A 763 -2.20 -7.06 27.52
CA SER A 763 -3.43 -7.06 26.70
C SER A 763 -4.53 -7.94 27.28
N LEU A 764 -5.77 -7.64 26.90
CA LEU A 764 -6.92 -8.56 27.09
C LEU A 764 -7.34 -9.12 25.73
N THR A 765 -7.64 -10.42 25.68
CA THR A 765 -8.10 -11.09 24.46
C THR A 765 -9.37 -11.88 24.77
N TRP A 766 -10.49 -11.51 24.18
CA TRP A 766 -11.74 -12.29 24.25
C TRP A 766 -11.75 -13.35 23.15
N THR A 767 -11.86 -14.61 23.56
CA THR A 767 -12.13 -15.75 22.69
C THR A 767 -13.62 -16.08 22.71
N THR A 768 -14.14 -16.56 21.57
CA THR A 768 -15.58 -16.67 21.33
C THR A 768 -15.98 -18.12 21.09
N THR A 769 -16.90 -18.64 21.91
CA THR A 769 -17.54 -19.95 21.70
C THR A 769 -19.02 -19.76 21.34
N THR A 770 -19.46 -20.43 20.29
CA THR A 770 -20.87 -20.43 19.85
C THR A 770 -21.66 -21.58 20.48
N ALA A 771 -23.00 -21.53 20.40
CA ALA A 771 -23.87 -22.53 21.03
C ALA A 771 -23.63 -23.99 20.57
N GLY A 772 -23.05 -24.20 19.38
CA GLY A 772 -22.64 -25.52 18.88
C GLY A 772 -21.21 -25.94 19.28
N GLY A 773 -20.60 -25.30 20.27
CA GLY A 773 -19.23 -25.58 20.72
C GLY A 773 -18.12 -25.04 19.81
N ILE A 774 -18.43 -24.60 18.58
CA ILE A 774 -17.45 -24.06 17.64
C ILE A 774 -16.84 -22.77 18.20
N VAL A 775 -15.51 -22.75 18.30
CA VAL A 775 -14.69 -21.60 18.69
C VAL A 775 -14.37 -20.76 17.45
N SER A 776 -14.46 -19.44 17.55
CA SER A 776 -14.04 -18.52 16.49
C SER A 776 -12.52 -18.34 16.48
N LEU A 777 -11.90 -18.44 15.30
CA LEU A 777 -10.48 -18.10 15.10
C LEU A 777 -10.23 -16.58 15.15
N ILE A 778 -11.26 -15.78 14.85
CA ILE A 778 -11.20 -14.34 15.07
C ILE A 778 -11.35 -14.10 16.58
N VAL A 779 -10.42 -13.36 17.16
CA VAL A 779 -10.44 -12.89 18.55
C VAL A 779 -10.72 -11.39 18.60
N THR A 780 -11.10 -10.89 19.78
CA THR A 780 -11.13 -9.45 20.05
C THR A 780 -10.02 -9.14 21.05
N ARG A 781 -8.96 -8.46 20.61
CA ARG A 781 -7.82 -8.07 21.46
C ARG A 781 -7.83 -6.57 21.73
N ILE A 782 -7.46 -6.15 22.94
CA ILE A 782 -7.15 -4.74 23.27
C ILE A 782 -5.81 -4.64 24.01
N PRO A 783 -4.94 -3.67 23.69
CA PRO A 783 -3.70 -3.44 24.43
C PRO A 783 -3.96 -2.77 25.79
N ILE A 784 -3.10 -3.08 26.77
CA ILE A 784 -2.98 -2.38 28.05
C ILE A 784 -1.59 -1.73 28.10
N ALA A 785 -1.51 -0.47 28.54
CA ALA A 785 -0.27 0.18 28.91
C ALA A 785 -0.46 0.96 30.22
N VAL A 786 0.33 0.63 31.24
CA VAL A 786 0.22 1.27 32.57
C VAL A 786 1.56 1.77 33.08
N LYS A 787 1.57 2.98 33.65
CA LYS A 787 2.73 3.60 34.29
C LYS A 787 2.44 3.78 35.78
N PRO A 788 3.09 3.01 36.69
CA PRO A 788 2.96 3.22 38.12
C PRO A 788 3.41 4.63 38.53
N ALA A 789 2.59 5.28 39.36
CA ALA A 789 2.98 6.54 40.00
C ALA A 789 4.11 6.30 41.02
N ALA A 790 4.82 7.38 41.38
CA ALA A 790 5.90 7.36 42.36
C ALA A 790 5.43 6.92 43.75
#